data_AF-A0A3C0L8J5-F1
#
_entry.id   AF-A0A3C0L8J5-F1
#
_cell.length_a   1.000
_cell.length_b   1.000
_cell.length_c   1.000
_cell.angle_alpha   90.00
_cell.angle_beta   90.00
_cell.angle_gamma   90.00
#
_symmetry.space_group_name_H-M   'P 1'
#
loop_
_entity.id
_entity.type
_entity.pdbx_description
1 polymer ?
#
loop_
_entity_poly.entity_id
_entity_poly.type
_entity_poly.pdbx_seq_one_letter_code
_entity_poly.pdbx_strand_id
1 'polypeptide(L)'
;MADNYELIQHAKAIPKQKRKEILMSFKEIKFHSFLKELLQIMEPNYTIEITHGVRELGKDLVIVKKDKIGIDVIGLIVKIGNIKAKTLGDVDEIKHHVKAMFSRKKELKIKEIESQIEQALTHPAEIKTIFEKLPVSKVIVILVGTFSRQAVERLTKEIEGNVEIRDIDWLTDKFSEYYPQVFFEGKAIDFLQNKIQEMENKHWLSKKKKINLSEYFVEPMIEKIGTNIKINNDDISKKILESISKKQKVSFSKLKSLLNIKKPILLVGEEGVGKSEALTKLAIDLMKKEINQSMKGKVKKINIPVLISAKDIVEAEDIDSFINEYFCIDDNIKERFKIETLMIDALDEITAIKSIEVIEKAKVYSEKMSCPLIITSRKIDIIKNTPEGFEKYEILPFEYSQALQLFEKLVQDENKLKCLKNCLEKITFQIPKVPLSLILLIELVEENKEIPASITELYERFSDLMLGRWDSEKGIKIIFEYIIKRNFLSELAFKEFFKKDRVEINKEEYIEFSKNYCELYFGATDYNLNEFLKEIERAGIININGKIKYNHRSFLDYFVARYIYDKRDEISNLNNMIVEIYFSELWGDVTFYYIGLKREISKDILEAILHFEERDLSSLIDKFLLGKLLQAGWHSKTAIKYRGIEESIKFAPKIREGILKVINKEPLIYSDLFIMLLSDLSLGSRLIYNEAKSIFYSLSKKLNEESYFQMLLILWATQELMTDIEFNENINIFLESFPKIYDLKIETQARLLLLLSIIKRKDNIINKKIKNRLMKLVKKYPETFRKLLPHKKKGFRK
;
A
#
# COMPACT_ATOMS: atom_id res chain seq x y z
N MET A 1 -9.03 -10.86 -15.68
CA MET A 1 -9.36 -11.62 -16.91
C MET A 1 -8.16 -11.83 -17.84
N ALA A 2 -7.20 -10.90 -17.94
CA ALA A 2 -5.99 -11.07 -18.76
C ALA A 2 -5.10 -12.28 -18.34
N ASP A 3 -4.94 -12.50 -17.03
CA ASP A 3 -4.01 -13.51 -16.50
C ASP A 3 -4.42 -14.97 -16.81
N ASN A 4 -5.72 -15.27 -16.93
CA ASN A 4 -6.17 -16.63 -17.23
C ASN A 4 -6.00 -16.98 -18.73
N TYR A 5 -6.08 -15.98 -19.60
CA TYR A 5 -5.84 -16.16 -21.03
C TYR A 5 -4.38 -16.54 -21.30
N GLU A 6 -3.43 -15.89 -20.64
CA GLU A 6 -2.01 -16.25 -20.75
C GLU A 6 -1.74 -17.69 -20.26
N LEU A 7 -2.33 -18.11 -19.14
CA LEU A 7 -2.21 -19.48 -18.63
C LEU A 7 -2.74 -20.52 -19.63
N ILE A 8 -3.90 -20.26 -20.24
CA ILE A 8 -4.47 -21.13 -21.28
C ILE A 8 -3.53 -21.24 -22.48
N GLN A 9 -2.98 -20.13 -22.94
CA GLN A 9 -2.04 -20.11 -24.07
C GLN A 9 -0.76 -20.88 -23.75
N HIS A 10 -0.18 -20.66 -22.56
CA HIS A 10 0.99 -21.40 -22.11
C HIS A 10 0.70 -22.89 -21.94
N ALA A 11 -0.46 -23.28 -21.40
CA ALA A 11 -0.85 -24.68 -21.25
C ALA A 11 -1.00 -25.36 -22.62
N LYS A 12 -1.64 -24.68 -23.58
CA LYS A 12 -1.80 -25.18 -24.95
C LYS A 12 -0.48 -25.28 -25.71
N ALA A 13 0.51 -24.43 -25.40
CA ALA A 13 1.86 -24.51 -25.94
C ALA A 13 2.65 -25.73 -25.44
N ILE A 14 2.29 -26.32 -24.28
CA ILE A 14 2.86 -27.60 -23.85
C ILE A 14 2.34 -28.71 -24.78
N PRO A 15 3.22 -29.55 -25.36
CA PRO A 15 2.79 -30.68 -26.18
C PRO A 15 1.75 -31.54 -25.45
N LYS A 16 0.67 -31.93 -26.14
CA LYS A 16 -0.45 -32.68 -25.54
C LYS A 16 0.03 -33.92 -24.78
N GLN A 17 1.03 -34.62 -25.31
CA GLN A 17 1.63 -35.79 -24.65
C GLN A 17 2.27 -35.46 -23.30
N LYS A 18 2.99 -34.34 -23.20
CA LYS A 18 3.62 -33.90 -21.94
C LYS A 18 2.58 -33.46 -20.91
N ARG A 19 1.46 -32.86 -21.34
CA ARG A 19 0.32 -32.58 -20.46
C ARG A 19 -0.30 -33.87 -19.89
N LYS A 20 -0.47 -34.90 -20.71
CA LYS A 20 -0.93 -36.22 -20.26
C LYS A 20 0.01 -36.81 -19.20
N GLU A 21 1.33 -36.75 -19.43
CA GLU A 21 2.34 -37.21 -18.47
C GLU A 21 2.25 -36.50 -17.12
N ILE A 22 2.04 -35.17 -17.12
CA ILE A 22 1.83 -34.40 -15.90
C ILE A 22 0.59 -34.89 -15.14
N LEU A 23 -0.55 -35.06 -15.82
CA LEU A 23 -1.77 -35.54 -15.18
C LEU A 23 -1.61 -36.95 -14.60
N MET A 24 -0.91 -37.85 -15.30
CA MET A 24 -0.61 -39.21 -14.82
C MET A 24 0.40 -39.25 -13.66
N SER A 25 1.15 -38.19 -13.42
CA SER A 25 2.13 -38.13 -12.33
C SER A 25 1.50 -37.91 -10.95
N PHE A 26 0.26 -37.45 -10.89
CA PHE A 26 -0.43 -37.19 -9.63
C PHE A 26 -0.86 -38.49 -8.94
N LYS A 27 -0.83 -38.48 -7.60
CA LYS A 27 -1.49 -39.51 -6.79
C LYS A 27 -3.02 -39.35 -6.88
N GLU A 28 -3.75 -40.45 -6.84
CA GLU A 28 -5.22 -40.52 -6.98
C GLU A 28 -5.95 -39.50 -6.09
N ILE A 29 -5.69 -39.53 -4.78
CA ILE A 29 -6.26 -38.60 -3.80
C ILE A 29 -5.99 -37.12 -4.17
N LYS A 30 -4.76 -36.81 -4.63
CA LYS A 30 -4.40 -35.45 -5.03
C LYS A 30 -5.13 -35.04 -6.32
N PHE A 31 -5.32 -35.98 -7.23
CA PHE A 31 -6.05 -35.76 -8.47
C PHE A 31 -7.54 -35.48 -8.22
N HIS A 32 -8.17 -36.13 -7.23
CA HIS A 32 -9.58 -35.86 -6.86
C HIS A 32 -9.77 -34.38 -6.52
N SER A 33 -8.80 -33.79 -5.81
CA SER A 33 -8.86 -32.36 -5.50
C SER A 33 -8.77 -31.48 -6.75
N PHE A 34 -7.91 -31.79 -7.72
CA PHE A 34 -7.82 -31.00 -8.96
C PHE A 34 -9.04 -31.20 -9.86
N LEU A 35 -9.59 -32.42 -9.90
CA LEU A 35 -10.79 -32.73 -10.63
C LEU A 35 -12.00 -31.98 -10.06
N LYS A 36 -12.11 -31.87 -8.73
CA LYS A 36 -13.13 -31.04 -8.09
C LYS A 36 -13.05 -29.58 -8.56
N GLU A 37 -11.87 -28.96 -8.52
CA GLU A 37 -11.67 -27.57 -8.96
C GLU A 37 -12.06 -27.40 -10.44
N LEU A 38 -11.62 -28.31 -11.31
CA LEU A 38 -11.98 -28.29 -12.74
C LEU A 38 -13.50 -28.29 -12.93
N LEU A 39 -14.20 -29.21 -12.27
CA LEU A 39 -15.65 -29.36 -12.39
C LEU A 39 -16.40 -28.15 -11.82
N GLN A 40 -15.93 -27.56 -10.73
CA GLN A 40 -16.51 -26.34 -10.15
C GLN A 40 -16.34 -25.13 -11.07
N ILE A 41 -15.21 -25.02 -11.78
CA ILE A 41 -14.99 -23.95 -12.77
C ILE A 41 -15.84 -24.16 -14.02
N MET A 42 -15.94 -25.40 -14.49
CA MET A 42 -16.77 -25.75 -15.65
C MET A 42 -18.26 -25.48 -15.38
N GLU A 43 -18.74 -25.79 -14.19
CA GLU A 43 -20.14 -25.71 -13.82
C GLU A 43 -20.31 -25.05 -12.42
N PRO A 44 -20.24 -23.70 -12.34
CA PRO A 44 -20.24 -22.97 -11.05
C PRO A 44 -21.49 -23.17 -10.20
N ASN A 45 -22.59 -23.60 -10.80
CA ASN A 45 -23.87 -23.79 -10.14
C ASN A 45 -24.04 -25.21 -9.55
N TYR A 46 -23.09 -26.12 -9.76
CA TYR A 46 -23.19 -27.50 -9.28
C TYR A 46 -22.51 -27.64 -7.92
N THR A 47 -23.08 -28.48 -7.06
CA THR A 47 -22.44 -28.83 -5.77
C THR A 47 -21.56 -30.06 -5.99
N ILE A 48 -20.29 -29.96 -5.63
CA ILE A 48 -19.30 -31.03 -5.87
C ILE A 48 -18.60 -31.36 -4.56
N GLU A 49 -18.74 -32.61 -4.11
CA GLU A 49 -18.10 -33.11 -2.89
C GLU A 49 -17.20 -34.32 -3.17
N ILE A 50 -16.09 -34.41 -2.44
CA ILE A 50 -15.20 -35.59 -2.46
C ILE A 50 -15.63 -36.51 -1.32
N THR A 51 -15.98 -37.73 -1.65
CA THR A 51 -16.43 -38.75 -0.70
C THR A 51 -15.21 -39.56 -0.21
N HIS A 52 -15.18 -39.89 1.08
CA HIS A 52 -14.08 -40.64 1.70
C HIS A 52 -14.61 -41.62 2.74
N GLY A 53 -13.97 -42.78 2.87
CA GLY A 53 -14.22 -43.75 3.95
C GLY A 53 -15.58 -44.43 3.80
N VAL A 54 -16.32 -44.58 4.90
CA VAL A 54 -17.61 -45.33 4.92
C VAL A 54 -18.67 -44.73 3.98
N ARG A 55 -18.52 -43.46 3.59
CA ARG A 55 -19.44 -42.72 2.70
C ARG A 55 -19.07 -42.80 1.22
N GLU A 56 -17.94 -43.43 0.89
CA GLU A 56 -17.46 -43.58 -0.48
C GLU A 56 -18.43 -44.47 -1.27
N LEU A 57 -18.76 -45.67 -0.77
CA LEU A 57 -19.73 -46.60 -1.37
C LEU A 57 -19.60 -46.68 -2.91
N GLY A 58 -18.37 -46.84 -3.39
CA GLY A 58 -18.02 -46.91 -4.82
C GLY A 58 -17.96 -45.57 -5.55
N LYS A 59 -18.04 -44.42 -4.86
CA LYS A 59 -18.02 -43.06 -5.43
C LYS A 59 -16.85 -42.29 -4.85
N ASP A 60 -15.97 -41.77 -5.70
CA ASP A 60 -14.84 -40.92 -5.31
C ASP A 60 -15.25 -39.43 -5.18
N LEU A 61 -16.13 -38.98 -6.08
CA LEU A 61 -16.77 -37.66 -6.00
C LEU A 61 -18.26 -37.77 -6.31
N VAL A 62 -19.04 -36.79 -5.85
CA VAL A 62 -20.46 -36.64 -6.17
C VAL A 62 -20.72 -35.23 -6.69
N ILE A 63 -21.42 -35.14 -7.83
CA ILE A 63 -21.95 -33.89 -8.39
C ILE A 63 -23.46 -33.87 -8.15
N VAL A 64 -23.97 -32.78 -7.60
CA VAL A 64 -25.40 -32.49 -7.52
C VAL A 64 -25.73 -31.30 -8.38
N LYS A 65 -26.57 -31.56 -9.37
CA LYS A 65 -27.18 -30.54 -10.22
C LYS A 65 -28.56 -30.22 -9.70
N LYS A 66 -28.82 -28.94 -9.42
CA LYS A 66 -30.12 -28.46 -8.94
C LYS A 66 -30.67 -27.46 -9.95
N ASP A 67 -31.67 -27.91 -10.71
CA ASP A 67 -32.39 -27.06 -11.66
C ASP A 67 -33.76 -26.67 -11.07
N LYS A 68 -34.51 -25.79 -11.75
CA LYS A 68 -35.85 -25.36 -11.31
C LYS A 68 -36.91 -26.49 -11.29
N ILE A 69 -36.56 -27.67 -11.80
CA ILE A 69 -37.50 -28.79 -12.04
C ILE A 69 -37.15 -30.02 -11.17
N GLY A 70 -35.90 -30.18 -10.74
CA GLY A 70 -35.47 -31.37 -10.00
C GLY A 70 -33.99 -31.36 -9.61
N ILE A 71 -33.59 -32.44 -8.94
CA ILE A 71 -32.22 -32.68 -8.47
C ILE A 71 -31.68 -33.90 -9.21
N ASP A 72 -30.52 -33.76 -9.85
CA ASP A 72 -29.83 -34.83 -10.56
C ASP A 72 -28.47 -35.10 -9.89
N VAL A 73 -28.18 -36.36 -9.55
CA VAL A 73 -27.00 -36.74 -8.75
C VAL A 73 -26.12 -37.70 -9.52
N ILE A 74 -24.90 -37.27 -9.76
CA ILE A 74 -23.92 -37.99 -10.56
C ILE A 74 -22.79 -38.49 -9.65
N GLY A 75 -22.58 -39.81 -9.61
CA GLY A 75 -21.43 -40.42 -8.94
C GLY A 75 -20.22 -40.45 -9.88
N LEU A 76 -19.05 -40.07 -9.38
CA LEU A 76 -17.80 -40.16 -10.13
C LEU A 76 -16.89 -41.23 -9.53
N ILE A 77 -16.32 -42.03 -10.42
CA ILE A 77 -15.28 -43.01 -10.09
C ILE A 77 -14.02 -42.59 -10.80
N VAL A 78 -12.91 -42.41 -10.07
CA VAL A 78 -11.66 -41.91 -10.59
C VAL A 78 -10.61 -43.00 -10.46
N LYS A 79 -9.93 -43.32 -11.58
CA LYS A 79 -8.83 -44.30 -11.56
C LYS A 79 -7.62 -43.77 -12.33
N ILE A 80 -6.43 -44.07 -11.83
CA ILE A 80 -5.17 -43.72 -12.49
C ILE A 80 -4.51 -44.94 -13.15
N GLY A 81 -4.07 -44.74 -14.40
CA GLY A 81 -3.33 -45.71 -15.21
C GLY A 81 -4.12 -46.28 -16.40
N ASN A 82 -3.42 -47.03 -17.26
CA ASN A 82 -4.02 -47.57 -18.50
C ASN A 82 -4.79 -48.88 -18.24
N ILE A 83 -5.95 -49.04 -18.88
CA ILE A 83 -6.83 -50.20 -18.77
C ILE A 83 -6.98 -50.87 -20.14
N LYS A 84 -6.70 -52.19 -20.21
CA LYS A 84 -6.86 -53.01 -21.42
C LYS A 84 -7.65 -54.27 -21.10
N ALA A 85 -8.72 -54.54 -21.85
CA ALA A 85 -9.47 -55.79 -21.80
C ALA A 85 -8.86 -56.87 -22.72
N LYS A 86 -9.03 -58.15 -22.37
CA LYS A 86 -8.79 -59.31 -23.25
C LYS A 86 -10.14 -59.95 -23.62
N THR A 87 -10.20 -60.58 -24.79
CA THR A 87 -11.31 -61.43 -25.24
C THR A 87 -11.50 -62.62 -24.29
N LEU A 88 -12.76 -62.91 -23.95
CA LEU A 88 -13.19 -64.08 -23.16
C LEU A 88 -12.97 -65.43 -23.91
N GLY A 89 -12.41 -65.41 -25.11
CA GLY A 89 -12.39 -66.55 -26.04
C GLY A 89 -11.05 -67.26 -26.27
N ASP A 90 -9.92 -66.79 -25.73
CA ASP A 90 -8.62 -67.46 -25.95
C ASP A 90 -8.01 -67.89 -24.60
N VAL A 91 -8.57 -68.95 -24.03
CA VAL A 91 -7.87 -69.80 -23.08
C VAL A 91 -7.44 -71.04 -23.85
N ASP A 92 -6.33 -70.94 -24.58
CA ASP A 92 -5.52 -72.13 -24.86
C ASP A 92 -4.04 -71.77 -24.95
N GLU A 93 -3.25 -72.67 -24.37
CA GLU A 93 -1.78 -72.71 -24.26
C GLU A 93 -1.09 -71.73 -23.30
N ILE A 94 -1.06 -72.17 -22.03
CA ILE A 94 -0.17 -71.70 -20.98
C ILE A 94 1.27 -72.14 -21.30
N LYS A 95 2.12 -71.20 -21.73
CA LYS A 95 3.58 -71.25 -21.45
C LYS A 95 4.16 -69.89 -21.05
N HIS A 96 4.88 -69.95 -19.94
CA HIS A 96 5.79 -68.99 -19.28
C HIS A 96 5.27 -67.95 -18.25
N HIS A 97 5.73 -68.22 -17.02
CA HIS A 97 5.34 -67.75 -15.69
C HIS A 97 5.58 -66.26 -15.33
N VAL A 98 5.75 -65.35 -16.30
CA VAL A 98 5.93 -63.91 -16.00
C VAL A 98 4.80 -63.04 -16.56
N LYS A 99 4.12 -63.49 -17.63
CA LYS A 99 2.99 -62.76 -18.25
C LYS A 99 1.67 -62.91 -17.47
N ALA A 100 1.46 -64.04 -16.78
CA ALA A 100 0.21 -64.31 -16.06
C ALA A 100 0.00 -63.41 -14.82
N MET A 101 1.07 -63.03 -14.12
CA MET A 101 0.98 -62.14 -12.94
C MET A 101 0.58 -60.70 -13.33
N PHE A 102 1.12 -60.18 -14.44
CA PHE A 102 0.72 -58.86 -14.97
C PHE A 102 -0.66 -58.88 -15.63
N SER A 103 -1.14 -60.05 -16.07
CA SER A 103 -2.46 -60.21 -16.68
C SER A 103 -3.57 -60.27 -15.62
N ARG A 104 -3.38 -61.03 -14.53
CA ARG A 104 -4.31 -61.07 -13.39
C ARG A 104 -4.52 -59.69 -12.75
N LYS A 105 -3.45 -58.90 -12.55
CA LYS A 105 -3.57 -57.53 -11.99
C LYS A 105 -4.42 -56.56 -12.83
N LYS A 106 -4.51 -56.78 -14.15
CA LYS A 106 -5.26 -55.90 -15.07
C LYS A 106 -6.73 -56.26 -15.17
N GLU A 107 -7.03 -57.56 -15.15
CA GLU A 107 -8.39 -58.09 -15.11
C GLU A 107 -9.08 -57.78 -13.77
N LEU A 108 -8.32 -57.79 -12.66
CA LEU A 108 -8.78 -57.35 -11.34
C LEU A 108 -9.22 -55.88 -11.31
N LYS A 109 -8.55 -54.98 -12.06
CA LYS A 109 -8.92 -53.55 -12.10
C LYS A 109 -10.26 -53.29 -12.81
N ILE A 110 -10.58 -54.05 -13.86
CA ILE A 110 -11.87 -53.91 -14.55
C ILE A 110 -13.00 -54.41 -13.65
N LYS A 111 -12.82 -55.57 -13.00
CA LYS A 111 -13.77 -56.09 -12.02
C LYS A 111 -13.95 -55.18 -10.81
N GLU A 112 -12.89 -54.52 -10.37
CA GLU A 112 -12.96 -53.50 -9.32
C GLU A 112 -13.84 -52.31 -9.73
N ILE A 113 -13.67 -51.79 -10.96
CA ILE A 113 -14.50 -50.71 -11.49
C ILE A 113 -15.96 -51.15 -11.67
N GLU A 114 -16.20 -52.35 -12.20
CA GLU A 114 -17.54 -52.95 -12.30
C GLU A 114 -18.23 -52.98 -10.92
N SER A 115 -17.53 -53.47 -9.89
CA SER A 115 -18.04 -53.51 -8.51
C SER A 115 -18.30 -52.10 -7.93
N GLN A 116 -17.44 -51.12 -8.22
CA GLN A 116 -17.65 -49.74 -7.76
C GLN A 116 -18.85 -49.09 -8.46
N ILE A 117 -19.09 -49.36 -9.74
CA ILE A 117 -20.27 -48.84 -10.47
C ILE A 117 -21.56 -49.41 -9.87
N GLU A 118 -21.61 -50.72 -9.62
CA GLU A 118 -22.75 -51.36 -8.98
C GLU A 118 -23.02 -50.78 -7.58
N GLN A 119 -21.96 -50.61 -6.77
CA GLN A 119 -22.08 -49.97 -5.45
C GLN A 119 -22.55 -48.51 -5.55
N ALA A 120 -22.06 -47.76 -6.54
CA ALA A 120 -22.41 -46.37 -6.75
C ALA A 120 -23.89 -46.19 -7.10
N LEU A 121 -24.45 -47.07 -7.94
CA LEU A 121 -25.86 -47.05 -8.36
C LEU A 121 -26.82 -47.60 -7.29
N THR A 122 -26.39 -48.60 -6.51
CA THR A 122 -27.23 -49.23 -5.48
C THR A 122 -27.35 -48.41 -4.21
N HIS A 123 -26.37 -47.57 -3.90
CA HIS A 123 -26.34 -46.80 -2.66
C HIS A 123 -26.49 -45.29 -2.92
N PRO A 124 -27.45 -44.59 -2.25
CA PRO A 124 -27.61 -43.15 -2.40
C PRO A 124 -26.38 -42.40 -1.90
N ALA A 125 -26.15 -41.21 -2.47
CA ALA A 125 -25.10 -40.30 -2.02
C ALA A 125 -25.53 -39.58 -0.73
N GLU A 126 -24.61 -39.50 0.24
CA GLU A 126 -24.75 -38.73 1.46
C GLU A 126 -23.77 -37.54 1.45
N ILE A 127 -24.31 -36.32 1.44
CA ILE A 127 -23.56 -35.08 1.24
C ILE A 127 -23.47 -34.33 2.58
N LYS A 128 -22.29 -33.81 2.91
CA LYS A 128 -22.07 -33.14 4.21
C LYS A 128 -22.87 -31.85 4.35
N THR A 129 -23.09 -31.15 3.24
CA THR A 129 -23.78 -29.84 3.21
C THR A 129 -25.30 -29.94 3.19
N ILE A 130 -25.85 -31.08 2.76
CA ILE A 130 -27.28 -31.32 2.57
C ILE A 130 -27.54 -32.72 3.11
N PHE A 131 -27.94 -32.84 4.39
CA PHE A 131 -28.19 -34.16 5.02
C PHE A 131 -29.46 -34.84 4.45
N GLU A 132 -29.45 -35.18 3.17
CA GLU A 132 -30.46 -36.00 2.48
C GLU A 132 -29.77 -37.15 1.73
N LYS A 133 -30.35 -38.35 1.78
CA LYS A 133 -29.91 -39.49 0.96
C LYS A 133 -30.44 -39.31 -0.44
N LEU A 134 -29.56 -38.98 -1.40
CA LEU A 134 -29.96 -38.71 -2.77
C LEU A 134 -29.63 -39.90 -3.69
N PRO A 135 -30.60 -40.46 -4.44
CA PRO A 135 -30.34 -41.56 -5.36
C PRO A 135 -29.44 -41.12 -6.51
N VAL A 136 -28.47 -41.94 -6.87
CA VAL A 136 -27.55 -41.66 -7.98
C VAL A 136 -28.21 -42.05 -9.29
N SER A 137 -28.39 -41.08 -10.18
CA SER A 137 -29.07 -41.23 -11.47
C SER A 137 -28.09 -41.59 -12.60
N LYS A 138 -26.81 -41.28 -12.43
CA LYS A 138 -25.76 -41.45 -13.44
C LYS A 138 -24.41 -41.68 -12.79
N VAL A 139 -23.57 -42.51 -13.40
CA VAL A 139 -22.17 -42.71 -12.99
C VAL A 139 -21.23 -42.28 -14.11
N ILE A 140 -20.21 -41.49 -13.78
CA ILE A 140 -19.13 -41.11 -14.71
C ILE A 140 -17.83 -41.72 -14.22
N VAL A 141 -17.23 -42.58 -15.04
CA VAL A 141 -15.90 -43.14 -14.80
C VAL A 141 -14.86 -42.23 -15.46
N ILE A 142 -14.01 -41.63 -14.65
CA ILE A 142 -12.89 -40.79 -15.07
C ILE A 142 -11.59 -41.58 -14.97
N LEU A 143 -10.98 -41.82 -16.13
CA LEU A 143 -9.68 -42.50 -16.20
C LEU A 143 -8.56 -41.52 -16.53
N VAL A 144 -7.62 -41.39 -15.60
CA VAL A 144 -6.33 -40.70 -15.82
C VAL A 144 -5.38 -41.69 -16.51
N GLY A 145 -5.73 -42.05 -17.74
CA GLY A 145 -5.07 -43.05 -18.58
C GLY A 145 -5.90 -43.33 -19.83
N THR A 146 -5.56 -44.38 -20.58
CA THR A 146 -6.30 -44.80 -21.77
C THR A 146 -7.08 -46.09 -21.54
N PHE A 147 -8.27 -46.17 -22.14
CA PHE A 147 -9.04 -47.42 -22.27
C PHE A 147 -8.73 -48.10 -23.61
N SER A 148 -8.76 -49.43 -23.65
CA SER A 148 -8.97 -50.15 -24.91
C SER A 148 -10.43 -50.05 -25.33
N ARG A 149 -10.69 -50.03 -26.64
CA ARG A 149 -12.06 -49.98 -27.21
C ARG A 149 -12.98 -51.06 -26.64
N GLN A 150 -12.44 -52.25 -26.42
CA GLN A 150 -13.17 -53.38 -25.82
C GLN A 150 -13.50 -53.17 -24.34
N ALA A 151 -12.66 -52.47 -23.57
CA ALA A 151 -12.94 -52.18 -22.16
C ALA A 151 -14.08 -51.17 -22.01
N VAL A 152 -14.15 -50.19 -22.93
CA VAL A 152 -15.26 -49.23 -23.00
C VAL A 152 -16.57 -49.95 -23.35
N GLU A 153 -16.56 -50.80 -24.39
CA GLU A 153 -17.74 -51.58 -24.80
C GLU A 153 -18.25 -52.49 -23.69
N ARG A 154 -17.34 -53.16 -22.97
CA ARG A 154 -17.68 -54.01 -21.82
C ARG A 154 -18.38 -53.22 -20.71
N LEU A 155 -17.77 -52.13 -20.24
CA LEU A 155 -18.30 -51.32 -19.15
C LEU A 155 -19.61 -50.58 -19.50
N THR A 156 -19.86 -50.29 -20.78
CA THR A 156 -21.06 -49.55 -21.21
C THR A 156 -22.22 -50.44 -21.66
N LYS A 157 -21.97 -51.69 -22.08
CA LYS A 157 -23.01 -52.62 -22.54
C LYS A 157 -23.38 -53.70 -21.53
N GLU A 158 -22.45 -54.13 -20.68
CA GLU A 158 -22.68 -55.27 -19.77
C GLU A 158 -23.22 -54.84 -18.39
N ILE A 159 -23.15 -53.54 -18.05
CA ILE A 159 -23.62 -53.01 -16.76
C ILE A 159 -24.96 -52.31 -16.94
N GLU A 160 -25.96 -52.69 -16.14
CA GLU A 160 -27.27 -52.02 -16.09
C GLU A 160 -27.14 -50.64 -15.39
N GLY A 161 -27.26 -49.55 -16.16
CA GLY A 161 -27.24 -48.18 -15.63
C GLY A 161 -26.78 -47.12 -16.63
N ASN A 162 -26.97 -45.85 -16.29
CA ASN A 162 -26.49 -44.72 -17.10
C ASN A 162 -25.01 -44.42 -16.77
N VAL A 163 -24.09 -45.07 -17.51
CA VAL A 163 -22.64 -44.98 -17.30
C VAL A 163 -21.95 -44.24 -18.44
N GLU A 164 -21.21 -43.18 -18.12
CA GLU A 164 -20.33 -42.48 -19.08
C GLU A 164 -18.86 -42.66 -18.73
N ILE A 165 -18.01 -42.66 -19.75
CA ILE A 165 -16.56 -42.81 -19.60
C ILE A 165 -15.86 -41.56 -20.14
N ARG A 166 -14.96 -40.97 -19.35
CA ARG A 166 -14.08 -39.86 -19.72
C ARG A 166 -12.63 -40.28 -19.52
N ASP A 167 -11.81 -40.08 -20.53
CA ASP A 167 -10.41 -40.53 -20.53
C ASP A 167 -9.42 -39.36 -20.36
N ILE A 168 -8.13 -39.70 -20.46
CA ILE A 168 -7.06 -38.71 -20.33
C ILE A 168 -7.06 -37.66 -21.44
N ASP A 169 -7.59 -37.95 -22.62
CA ASP A 169 -7.69 -36.97 -23.71
C ASP A 169 -8.72 -35.91 -23.35
N TRP A 170 -9.90 -36.34 -22.89
CA TRP A 170 -10.93 -35.43 -22.37
C TRP A 170 -10.41 -34.58 -21.21
N LEU A 171 -9.75 -35.21 -20.22
CA LEU A 171 -9.16 -34.50 -19.09
C LEU A 171 -8.13 -33.48 -19.54
N THR A 172 -7.22 -33.86 -20.45
CA THR A 172 -6.17 -32.97 -20.95
C THR A 172 -6.78 -31.74 -21.62
N ASP A 173 -7.81 -31.93 -22.44
CA ASP A 173 -8.45 -30.83 -23.14
C ASP A 173 -9.20 -29.91 -22.17
N LYS A 174 -9.97 -30.48 -21.22
CA LYS A 174 -10.72 -29.70 -20.22
C LYS A 174 -9.83 -28.98 -19.21
N PHE A 175 -8.79 -29.62 -18.68
CA PHE A 175 -7.82 -28.93 -17.84
C PHE A 175 -7.12 -27.79 -18.59
N SER A 176 -6.81 -27.96 -19.87
CA SER A 176 -6.14 -26.91 -20.65
C SER A 176 -7.04 -25.72 -20.98
N GLU A 177 -8.35 -25.92 -20.95
CA GLU A 177 -9.36 -24.90 -21.27
C GLU A 177 -9.86 -24.17 -20.01
N TYR A 178 -10.13 -24.92 -18.93
CA TYR A 178 -10.81 -24.39 -17.75
C TYR A 178 -9.94 -24.28 -16.50
N TYR A 179 -8.91 -25.12 -16.34
CA TYR A 179 -8.02 -25.10 -15.15
C TYR A 179 -6.54 -25.34 -15.54
N PRO A 180 -5.94 -24.47 -16.36
CA PRO A 180 -4.59 -24.66 -16.93
C PRO A 180 -3.48 -24.63 -15.87
N GLN A 181 -3.71 -24.01 -14.71
CA GLN A 181 -2.76 -23.95 -13.60
C GLN A 181 -2.31 -25.32 -13.09
N VAL A 182 -3.09 -26.39 -13.29
CA VAL A 182 -2.71 -27.77 -12.94
C VAL A 182 -1.37 -28.19 -13.57
N PHE A 183 -0.99 -27.59 -14.70
CA PHE A 183 0.27 -27.87 -15.40
C PHE A 183 1.48 -27.08 -14.86
N PHE A 184 1.26 -26.13 -13.95
CA PHE A 184 2.25 -25.11 -13.56
C PHE A 184 2.35 -24.90 -12.03
N GLU A 185 2.10 -25.94 -11.21
CA GLU A 185 2.05 -25.96 -9.73
C GLU A 185 0.63 -25.86 -9.11
N GLY A 186 -0.44 -25.85 -9.91
CA GLY A 186 -1.84 -26.02 -9.47
C GLY A 186 -2.25 -25.03 -8.38
N LYS A 187 -2.63 -25.56 -7.20
CA LYS A 187 -3.11 -24.78 -6.05
C LYS A 187 -2.16 -23.67 -5.58
N ALA A 188 -0.85 -23.79 -5.83
CA ALA A 188 0.09 -22.73 -5.49
C ALA A 188 -0.11 -21.48 -6.37
N ILE A 189 -0.45 -21.66 -7.66
CA ILE A 189 -0.83 -20.55 -8.54
C ILE A 189 -2.19 -20.00 -8.12
N ASP A 190 -3.16 -20.85 -7.77
CA ASP A 190 -4.47 -20.39 -7.30
C ASP A 190 -4.32 -19.47 -6.08
N PHE A 191 -3.46 -19.84 -5.13
CA PHE A 191 -3.16 -19.01 -3.97
C PHE A 191 -2.59 -17.64 -4.38
N LEU A 192 -1.59 -17.61 -5.27
CA LEU A 192 -1.00 -16.35 -5.74
C LEU A 192 -2.03 -15.48 -6.47
N GLN A 193 -2.85 -16.06 -7.33
CA GLN A 193 -3.90 -15.34 -8.05
C GLN A 193 -4.95 -14.76 -7.10
N ASN A 194 -5.38 -15.53 -6.11
CA ASN A 194 -6.32 -15.07 -5.09
C ASN A 194 -5.71 -13.93 -4.26
N LYS A 195 -4.44 -14.04 -3.85
CA LYS A 195 -3.74 -12.96 -3.14
C LYS A 195 -3.53 -11.72 -3.99
N ILE A 196 -3.18 -11.87 -5.27
CA ILE A 196 -3.11 -10.74 -6.21
C ILE A 196 -4.47 -10.06 -6.30
N GLN A 197 -5.55 -10.81 -6.50
CA GLN A 197 -6.90 -10.26 -6.62
C GLN A 197 -7.37 -9.56 -5.34
N GLU A 198 -7.03 -10.10 -4.17
CA GLU A 198 -7.26 -9.46 -2.87
C GLU A 198 -6.55 -8.09 -2.82
N MET A 199 -5.27 -8.06 -3.18
CA MET A 199 -4.45 -6.84 -3.18
C MET A 199 -4.90 -5.80 -4.21
N GLU A 200 -5.25 -6.21 -5.43
CA GLU A 200 -5.73 -5.33 -6.51
C GLU A 200 -7.03 -4.59 -6.13
N ASN A 201 -7.89 -5.23 -5.33
CA ASN A 201 -9.20 -4.71 -4.92
C ASN A 201 -9.23 -4.14 -3.50
N LYS A 202 -8.10 -4.14 -2.78
CA LYS A 202 -8.02 -3.68 -1.40
C LYS A 202 -8.34 -2.19 -1.29
N HIS A 203 -7.84 -1.39 -2.23
CA HIS A 203 -8.01 0.07 -2.22
C HIS A 203 -9.48 0.47 -2.52
N TRP A 204 -9.99 1.47 -1.81
CA TRP A 204 -11.40 1.90 -1.90
C TRP A 204 -11.80 2.34 -3.32
N LEU A 205 -10.89 2.99 -4.04
CA LEU A 205 -11.11 3.42 -5.43
C LEU A 205 -11.35 2.22 -6.37
N SER A 206 -10.67 1.09 -6.13
CA SER A 206 -10.84 -0.11 -6.96
C SER A 206 -12.27 -0.64 -6.88
N LYS A 207 -12.86 -0.63 -5.69
CA LYS A 207 -14.26 -1.04 -5.47
C LYS A 207 -15.24 -0.08 -6.14
N LYS A 208 -15.01 1.23 -6.02
CA LYS A 208 -15.91 2.26 -6.54
C LYS A 208 -15.91 2.32 -8.08
N LYS A 209 -14.72 2.39 -8.68
CA LYS A 209 -14.56 2.52 -10.15
C LYS A 209 -14.45 1.18 -10.88
N LYS A 210 -14.47 0.04 -10.16
CA LYS A 210 -14.30 -1.32 -10.71
C LYS A 210 -13.03 -1.45 -11.57
N ILE A 211 -11.94 -0.87 -11.09
CA ILE A 211 -10.65 -0.82 -11.76
C ILE A 211 -9.58 -1.41 -10.83
N ASN A 212 -8.68 -2.25 -11.34
CA ASN A 212 -7.63 -2.83 -10.50
C ASN A 212 -6.52 -1.79 -10.21
N LEU A 213 -5.84 -1.92 -9.07
CA LEU A 213 -4.69 -1.07 -8.69
C LEU A 213 -3.66 -0.97 -9.83
N SER A 214 -3.29 -2.09 -10.44
CA SER A 214 -2.31 -2.16 -11.53
C SER A 214 -2.68 -1.32 -12.74
N GLU A 215 -3.97 -1.09 -13.01
CA GLU A 215 -4.44 -0.34 -14.18
C GLU A 215 -4.23 1.17 -14.00
N TYR A 216 -4.57 1.70 -12.82
CA TYR A 216 -4.41 3.12 -12.52
C TYR A 216 -3.10 3.49 -11.81
N PHE A 217 -2.28 2.50 -11.41
CA PHE A 217 -1.00 2.76 -10.75
C PHE A 217 -0.09 3.63 -11.61
N VAL A 218 0.41 4.73 -11.03
CA VAL A 218 1.44 5.57 -11.62
C VAL A 218 2.71 5.41 -10.80
N GLU A 219 3.79 5.08 -11.51
CA GLU A 219 5.08 4.77 -10.95
C GLU A 219 5.68 5.99 -10.23
N PRO A 220 5.84 5.98 -8.89
CA PRO A 220 6.41 7.10 -8.16
C PRO A 220 7.93 7.19 -8.33
N MET A 221 8.47 8.39 -8.09
CA MET A 221 9.92 8.58 -7.97
C MET A 221 10.35 8.36 -6.53
N ILE A 222 11.49 7.70 -6.36
CA ILE A 222 12.17 7.59 -5.07
C ILE A 222 13.55 8.24 -5.11
N GLU A 223 13.98 8.65 -3.93
CA GLU A 223 15.28 9.25 -3.70
C GLU A 223 15.97 8.61 -2.51
N LYS A 224 17.24 8.21 -2.66
CA LYS A 224 18.02 7.70 -1.53
C LYS A 224 18.32 8.85 -0.57
N ILE A 225 17.88 8.72 0.67
CA ILE A 225 18.25 9.64 1.75
C ILE A 225 19.66 9.25 2.21
N GLY A 226 20.66 9.97 1.72
CA GLY A 226 22.06 9.62 1.90
C GLY A 226 22.63 10.00 3.26
N THR A 227 23.07 9.00 4.02
CA THR A 227 24.38 9.04 4.68
C THR A 227 25.34 8.15 3.88
N ASN A 228 26.27 8.78 3.14
CA ASN A 228 27.60 8.30 2.71
C ASN A 228 28.07 9.05 1.46
N ILE A 229 28.82 10.13 1.66
CA ILE A 229 29.47 10.86 0.57
C ILE A 229 30.91 10.32 0.44
N LYS A 230 31.27 9.74 -0.71
CA LYS A 230 32.66 9.41 -1.06
C LYS A 230 33.28 10.58 -1.82
N ILE A 231 34.26 11.28 -1.23
CA ILE A 231 34.95 12.43 -1.84
C ILE A 231 36.41 12.06 -2.16
N ASN A 232 36.87 12.25 -3.40
CA ASN A 232 38.30 12.21 -3.79
C ASN A 232 38.86 13.65 -3.85
N ASN A 233 40.14 13.84 -3.51
CA ASN A 233 40.71 15.13 -3.08
C ASN A 233 41.02 16.18 -4.16
N ASP A 234 40.96 15.87 -5.46
CA ASP A 234 41.58 16.78 -6.43
C ASP A 234 40.61 17.72 -7.17
N ASP A 235 39.30 17.71 -6.85
CA ASP A 235 38.36 18.67 -7.47
C ASP A 235 37.11 18.97 -6.60
N ILE A 236 37.39 19.36 -5.35
CA ILE A 236 36.43 19.56 -4.24
C ILE A 236 35.26 20.48 -4.65
N SER A 237 35.52 21.55 -5.41
CA SER A 237 34.50 22.56 -5.73
C SER A 237 33.55 22.16 -6.86
N LYS A 238 33.99 21.34 -7.82
CA LYS A 238 33.13 20.83 -8.92
C LYS A 238 32.31 19.62 -8.45
N LYS A 239 32.91 18.73 -7.65
CA LYS A 239 32.27 17.49 -7.21
C LYS A 239 31.32 17.64 -6.02
N ILE A 240 31.54 18.60 -5.11
CA ILE A 240 30.52 18.98 -4.10
C ILE A 240 29.24 19.47 -4.81
N LEU A 241 29.41 20.26 -5.88
CA LEU A 241 28.30 20.74 -6.70
C LEU A 241 27.62 19.62 -7.50
N GLU A 242 28.34 18.56 -7.89
CA GLU A 242 27.75 17.38 -8.57
C GLU A 242 27.14 16.37 -7.60
N SER A 243 27.69 16.19 -6.39
CA SER A 243 27.21 15.22 -5.40
C SER A 243 25.99 15.70 -4.63
N ILE A 244 25.85 17.02 -4.44
CA ILE A 244 24.63 17.64 -3.90
C ILE A 244 23.55 17.75 -5.01
N SER A 245 23.95 17.89 -6.28
CA SER A 245 23.02 18.00 -7.42
C SER A 245 22.65 16.68 -8.11
N LYS A 246 23.30 15.55 -7.81
CA LYS A 246 22.86 14.21 -8.25
C LYS A 246 22.20 13.44 -7.12
N LYS A 247 21.18 14.07 -6.54
CA LYS A 247 20.03 13.37 -5.97
C LYS A 247 19.37 12.61 -7.12
N GLN A 248 19.84 11.38 -7.36
CA GLN A 248 19.39 10.61 -8.51
C GLN A 248 18.01 10.08 -8.19
N LYS A 249 16.98 10.85 -8.56
CA LYS A 249 15.61 10.36 -8.60
C LYS A 249 15.59 9.12 -9.47
N VAL A 250 15.10 8.03 -8.92
CA VAL A 250 14.94 6.77 -9.62
C VAL A 250 13.49 6.34 -9.50
N SER A 251 12.96 5.65 -10.51
CA SER A 251 11.62 5.07 -10.38
C SER A 251 11.64 4.00 -9.28
N PHE A 252 10.53 3.93 -8.54
CA PHE A 252 10.31 3.00 -7.43
C PHE A 252 10.57 1.52 -7.80
N SER A 253 10.30 1.10 -9.03
CA SER A 253 10.52 -0.23 -9.57
C SER A 253 11.97 -0.69 -9.44
N LYS A 254 12.94 0.24 -9.41
CA LYS A 254 14.34 -0.06 -9.16
C LYS A 254 14.60 -0.58 -7.74
N LEU A 255 13.68 -0.37 -6.81
CA LEU A 255 13.75 -0.96 -5.47
C LEU A 255 13.80 -2.49 -5.53
N LYS A 256 13.19 -3.13 -6.55
CA LYS A 256 13.34 -4.57 -6.82
C LYS A 256 14.80 -5.00 -6.95
N SER A 257 15.62 -4.19 -7.62
CA SER A 257 17.06 -4.47 -7.77
C SER A 257 17.86 -4.22 -6.49
N LEU A 258 17.34 -3.37 -5.59
CA LEU A 258 17.95 -3.02 -4.32
C LEU A 258 17.65 -4.04 -3.22
N LEU A 259 16.58 -4.82 -3.35
CA LEU A 259 16.25 -5.90 -2.41
C LEU A 259 17.31 -7.02 -2.37
N ASN A 260 18.16 -7.13 -3.38
CA ASN A 260 19.31 -8.05 -3.36
C ASN A 260 20.43 -7.62 -2.38
N ILE A 261 20.32 -6.43 -1.79
CA ILE A 261 21.27 -5.89 -0.81
C ILE A 261 20.81 -6.35 0.58
N LYS A 262 21.69 -7.01 1.35
CA LYS A 262 21.41 -7.55 2.70
C LYS A 262 21.01 -6.51 3.78
N LYS A 263 20.81 -5.23 3.42
CA LYS A 263 20.45 -4.20 4.40
C LYS A 263 18.95 -3.95 4.38
N PRO A 264 18.30 -3.83 5.54
CA PRO A 264 16.89 -3.50 5.60
C PRO A 264 16.65 -2.09 5.05
N ILE A 265 15.50 -1.88 4.41
CA ILE A 265 15.12 -0.63 3.75
C ILE A 265 14.02 0.06 4.55
N LEU A 266 14.19 1.35 4.82
CA LEU A 266 13.17 2.22 5.38
C LEU A 266 12.69 3.15 4.27
N LEU A 267 11.45 2.93 3.82
CA LEU A 267 10.81 3.69 2.76
C LEU A 267 9.86 4.72 3.36
N VAL A 268 10.13 5.99 3.12
CA VAL A 268 9.38 7.07 3.78
C VAL A 268 8.74 8.00 2.80
N GLY A 269 7.80 8.79 3.30
CA GLY A 269 7.17 9.82 2.49
C GLY A 269 6.07 10.51 3.29
N GLU A 270 5.64 11.65 2.78
CA GLU A 270 4.51 12.40 3.34
C GLU A 270 3.21 11.58 3.27
N GLU A 271 2.19 12.08 3.95
CA GLU A 271 0.85 11.49 3.90
C GLU A 271 0.26 11.53 2.48
N GLY A 272 -0.47 10.48 2.10
CA GLY A 272 -1.14 10.41 0.79
C GLY A 272 -0.24 10.18 -0.42
N VAL A 273 1.09 10.08 -0.25
CA VAL A 273 2.06 9.87 -1.35
C VAL A 273 1.96 8.47 -2.01
N GLY A 274 1.21 7.55 -1.42
CA GLY A 274 0.98 6.20 -1.96
C GLY A 274 1.99 5.15 -1.50
N LYS A 275 2.48 5.23 -0.25
CA LYS A 275 3.44 4.24 0.31
C LYS A 275 2.86 2.83 0.29
N SER A 276 1.66 2.66 0.85
CA SER A 276 0.92 1.41 0.92
C SER A 276 0.62 0.83 -0.46
N GLU A 277 0.17 1.67 -1.39
CA GLU A 277 -0.15 1.29 -2.77
C GLU A 277 1.12 0.89 -3.55
N ALA A 278 2.23 1.61 -3.34
CA ALA A 278 3.51 1.28 -3.95
C ALA A 278 4.04 -0.09 -3.47
N LEU A 279 4.00 -0.36 -2.16
CA LEU A 279 4.35 -1.69 -1.61
C LEU A 279 3.42 -2.79 -2.12
N THR A 280 2.11 -2.54 -2.13
CA THR A 280 1.11 -3.48 -2.62
C THR A 280 1.37 -3.81 -4.10
N LYS A 281 1.64 -2.80 -4.92
CA LYS A 281 1.97 -2.98 -6.33
C LYS A 281 3.28 -3.77 -6.52
N LEU A 282 4.30 -3.49 -5.70
CA LEU A 282 5.56 -4.25 -5.70
C LEU A 282 5.31 -5.73 -5.39
N ALA A 283 4.49 -6.04 -4.38
CA ALA A 283 4.14 -7.41 -4.02
C ALA A 283 3.39 -8.12 -5.16
N ILE A 284 2.38 -7.46 -5.76
CA ILE A 284 1.65 -7.95 -6.94
C ILE A 284 2.62 -8.28 -8.09
N ASP A 285 3.55 -7.37 -8.41
CA ASP A 285 4.48 -7.57 -9.50
C ASP A 285 5.45 -8.73 -9.27
N LEU A 286 5.91 -8.92 -8.02
CA LEU A 286 6.76 -10.05 -7.64
C LEU A 286 5.98 -11.37 -7.79
N MET A 287 4.73 -11.43 -7.32
CA MET A 287 3.88 -12.63 -7.49
C MET A 287 3.59 -12.93 -8.98
N LYS A 288 3.24 -11.92 -9.79
CA LYS A 288 3.03 -12.07 -11.24
C LYS A 288 4.29 -12.57 -11.95
N LYS A 289 5.47 -12.07 -11.56
CA LYS A 289 6.76 -12.54 -12.07
C LYS A 289 6.99 -14.02 -11.75
N GLU A 290 6.61 -14.48 -10.58
CA GLU A 290 6.80 -15.88 -10.15
C GLU A 290 5.79 -16.84 -10.80
N ILE A 291 4.55 -16.40 -11.04
CA ILE A 291 3.59 -17.13 -11.89
C ILE A 291 4.20 -17.32 -13.29
N ASN A 292 4.75 -16.25 -13.87
CA ASN A 292 5.41 -16.29 -15.19
C ASN A 292 6.66 -17.18 -15.24
N GLN A 293 7.41 -17.32 -14.14
CA GLN A 293 8.54 -18.23 -14.07
C GLN A 293 8.11 -19.69 -13.90
N SER A 294 7.05 -19.93 -13.12
CA SER A 294 6.46 -21.26 -12.92
C SER A 294 5.91 -21.81 -14.24
N MET A 295 5.27 -20.97 -15.06
CA MET A 295 4.86 -21.31 -16.42
C MET A 295 6.01 -21.73 -17.35
N LYS A 296 7.24 -21.27 -17.07
CA LYS A 296 8.45 -21.62 -17.82
C LYS A 296 9.17 -22.86 -17.28
N GLY A 297 8.66 -23.51 -16.23
CA GLY A 297 9.22 -24.73 -15.63
C GLY A 297 10.56 -24.51 -14.91
N LYS A 298 10.85 -23.29 -14.45
CA LYS A 298 12.16 -22.89 -13.90
C LYS A 298 12.27 -22.93 -12.37
N VAL A 299 11.23 -23.37 -11.65
CA VAL A 299 11.08 -23.08 -10.23
C VAL A 299 10.95 -24.36 -9.40
N LYS A 300 11.83 -24.55 -8.41
CA LYS A 300 11.73 -25.62 -7.40
C LYS A 300 10.85 -25.24 -6.21
N LYS A 301 10.91 -23.97 -5.81
CA LYS A 301 10.08 -23.33 -4.78
C LYS A 301 9.73 -21.93 -5.26
N ILE A 302 8.47 -21.54 -5.07
CA ILE A 302 7.95 -20.26 -5.53
C ILE A 302 8.35 -19.18 -4.53
N ASN A 303 9.02 -18.13 -5.01
CA ASN A 303 9.35 -16.99 -4.17
C ASN A 303 8.08 -16.17 -3.93
N ILE A 304 7.85 -15.72 -2.69
CA ILE A 304 6.66 -14.93 -2.37
C ILE A 304 7.01 -13.74 -1.47
N PRO A 305 6.55 -12.52 -1.80
CA PRO A 305 6.60 -11.40 -0.88
C PRO A 305 5.54 -11.55 0.21
N VAL A 306 5.90 -11.21 1.45
CA VAL A 306 4.97 -11.12 2.58
C VAL A 306 4.78 -9.64 2.90
N LEU A 307 3.57 -9.13 2.66
CA LEU A 307 3.19 -7.74 2.98
C LEU A 307 2.21 -7.73 4.15
N ILE A 308 2.56 -7.02 5.22
CA ILE A 308 1.74 -6.91 6.42
C ILE A 308 1.77 -5.50 7.01
N SER A 309 0.80 -5.14 7.87
CA SER A 309 0.85 -3.89 8.63
C SER A 309 1.78 -4.00 9.84
N ALA A 310 2.32 -2.86 10.29
CA ALA A 310 3.11 -2.76 11.51
C ALA A 310 2.32 -3.21 12.75
N LYS A 311 1.01 -2.98 12.76
CA LYS A 311 0.14 -3.36 13.87
C LYS A 311 0.02 -4.88 14.02
N ASP A 312 -0.15 -5.60 12.93
CA ASP A 312 -0.29 -7.07 12.98
C ASP A 312 1.02 -7.73 13.46
N ILE A 313 2.19 -7.10 13.22
CA ILE A 313 3.48 -7.54 13.79
C ILE A 313 3.49 -7.41 15.32
N VAL A 314 2.85 -6.38 15.88
CA VAL A 314 2.73 -6.21 17.35
C VAL A 314 1.89 -7.32 17.93
N GLU A 315 0.75 -7.61 17.29
CA GLU A 315 -0.23 -8.60 17.75
C GLU A 315 0.27 -10.06 17.60
N ALA A 316 1.23 -10.30 16.70
CA ALA A 316 1.82 -11.63 16.53
C ALA A 316 2.65 -12.09 17.73
N GLU A 317 2.30 -13.27 18.26
CA GLU A 317 3.04 -13.94 19.36
C GLU A 317 4.43 -14.41 18.89
N ASP A 318 4.49 -15.08 17.74
CA ASP A 318 5.71 -15.61 17.16
C ASP A 318 5.66 -15.65 15.61
N ILE A 319 6.81 -15.97 15.01
CA ILE A 319 7.01 -15.99 13.55
C ILE A 319 6.24 -17.11 12.84
N ASP A 320 6.10 -18.28 13.47
CA ASP A 320 5.47 -19.45 12.88
C ASP A 320 3.96 -19.27 12.86
N SER A 321 3.38 -18.77 13.95
CA SER A 321 2.00 -18.34 14.08
C SER A 321 1.65 -17.29 13.02
N PHE A 322 2.51 -16.26 12.87
CA PHE A 322 2.40 -15.24 11.83
C PHE A 322 2.41 -15.81 10.40
N ILE A 323 3.36 -16.70 10.09
CA ILE A 323 3.44 -17.33 8.77
C ILE A 323 2.18 -18.17 8.52
N ASN A 324 1.74 -18.94 9.50
CA ASN A 324 0.54 -19.79 9.38
C ASN A 324 -0.70 -18.96 9.07
N GLU A 325 -0.88 -17.83 9.76
CA GLU A 325 -1.97 -16.90 9.49
C GLU A 325 -1.89 -16.28 8.10
N TYR A 326 -0.69 -15.86 7.65
CA TYR A 326 -0.53 -15.26 6.33
C TYR A 326 -0.85 -16.22 5.19
N PHE A 327 -0.40 -17.48 5.30
CA PHE A 327 -0.64 -18.47 4.27
C PHE A 327 -2.08 -18.98 4.33
N CYS A 328 -2.69 -19.27 5.49
CA CYS A 328 -4.05 -19.84 5.58
C CYS A 328 -4.28 -21.04 4.62
N ILE A 329 -3.26 -21.87 4.42
CA ILE A 329 -3.30 -23.01 3.49
C ILE A 329 -2.86 -24.31 4.19
N ASP A 330 -3.34 -25.44 3.69
CA ASP A 330 -2.74 -26.78 3.83
C ASP A 330 -1.20 -26.75 3.83
N ASP A 331 -0.60 -27.37 4.85
CA ASP A 331 0.86 -27.46 5.06
C ASP A 331 1.62 -27.92 3.81
N ASN A 332 1.01 -28.79 2.99
CA ASN A 332 1.61 -29.29 1.75
C ASN A 332 1.89 -28.19 0.70
N ILE A 333 1.12 -27.10 0.72
CA ILE A 333 1.30 -25.97 -0.20
C ILE A 333 2.26 -24.95 0.41
N LYS A 334 2.23 -24.75 1.74
CA LYS A 334 3.17 -23.88 2.45
C LYS A 334 4.63 -24.25 2.15
N GLU A 335 4.95 -25.54 2.10
CA GLU A 335 6.30 -26.03 1.77
C GLU A 335 6.81 -25.64 0.37
N ARG A 336 5.89 -25.32 -0.56
CA ARG A 336 6.21 -24.90 -1.93
C ARG A 336 6.69 -23.46 -2.01
N PHE A 337 6.38 -22.65 -1.00
CA PHE A 337 6.76 -21.25 -0.96
C PHE A 337 8.09 -21.04 -0.24
N LYS A 338 8.83 -20.02 -0.69
CA LYS A 338 9.96 -19.44 0.01
C LYS A 338 9.71 -17.94 0.14
N ILE A 339 9.77 -17.42 1.36
CA ILE A 339 9.59 -15.98 1.59
C ILE A 339 10.78 -15.23 0.95
N GLU A 340 10.48 -14.40 -0.04
CA GLU A 340 11.48 -13.64 -0.80
C GLU A 340 11.82 -12.33 -0.12
N THR A 341 10.83 -11.68 0.49
CA THR A 341 10.94 -10.35 1.10
C THR A 341 9.84 -10.17 2.13
N LEU A 342 10.18 -9.60 3.28
CA LEU A 342 9.24 -9.15 4.30
C LEU A 342 9.01 -7.63 4.13
N MET A 343 7.76 -7.22 3.99
CA MET A 343 7.35 -5.84 3.81
C MET A 343 6.38 -5.46 4.92
N ILE A 344 6.69 -4.41 5.67
CA ILE A 344 5.89 -3.91 6.78
C ILE A 344 5.41 -2.52 6.43
N ASP A 345 4.11 -2.33 6.45
CA ASP A 345 3.46 -1.07 6.09
C ASP A 345 2.96 -0.31 7.32
N ALA A 346 2.95 1.02 7.22
CA ALA A 346 2.33 1.95 8.18
C ALA A 346 2.90 1.88 9.61
N LEU A 347 4.24 1.96 9.78
CA LEU A 347 4.86 2.09 11.10
C LEU A 347 4.41 3.36 11.84
N ASP A 348 3.98 4.39 11.11
CA ASP A 348 3.48 5.66 11.65
C ASP A 348 2.08 5.57 12.29
N GLU A 349 1.37 4.45 12.12
CA GLU A 349 0.02 4.25 12.69
C GLU A 349 0.03 3.66 14.11
N ILE A 350 1.22 3.44 14.68
CA ILE A 350 1.40 2.91 16.04
C ILE A 350 2.24 3.85 16.90
N THR A 351 2.11 3.74 18.22
CA THR A 351 2.82 4.60 19.17
C THR A 351 4.35 4.41 19.10
N ALA A 352 5.13 5.42 19.51
CA ALA A 352 6.59 5.38 19.44
C ALA A 352 7.23 4.19 20.20
N ILE A 353 6.64 3.77 21.32
CA ILE A 353 7.13 2.61 22.09
C ILE A 353 6.92 1.32 21.29
N LYS A 354 5.73 1.15 20.69
CA LYS A 354 5.41 -0.03 19.88
C LYS A 354 6.16 -0.06 18.56
N SER A 355 6.48 1.10 17.97
CA SER A 355 7.22 1.14 16.71
C SER A 355 8.63 0.58 16.84
N ILE A 356 9.31 0.82 17.97
CA ILE A 356 10.62 0.22 18.29
C ILE A 356 10.48 -1.31 18.38
N GLU A 357 9.48 -1.81 19.11
CA GLU A 357 9.19 -3.23 19.23
C GLU A 357 8.95 -3.89 17.86
N VAL A 358 8.16 -3.25 16.99
CA VAL A 358 7.90 -3.73 15.62
C VAL A 358 9.19 -3.81 14.81
N ILE A 359 10.04 -2.78 14.86
CA ILE A 359 11.30 -2.78 14.11
C ILE A 359 12.21 -3.91 14.56
N GLU A 360 12.29 -4.18 15.87
CA GLU A 360 13.10 -5.27 16.42
C GLU A 360 12.53 -6.64 16.03
N LYS A 361 11.23 -6.87 16.23
CA LYS A 361 10.54 -8.10 15.79
C LYS A 361 10.71 -8.34 14.30
N ALA A 362 10.55 -7.31 13.48
CA ALA A 362 10.70 -7.36 12.03
C ALA A 362 12.10 -7.78 11.59
N LYS A 363 13.15 -7.25 12.25
CA LYS A 363 14.54 -7.65 12.00
C LYS A 363 14.74 -9.13 12.33
N VAL A 364 14.28 -9.57 13.50
CA VAL A 364 14.37 -10.98 13.92
C VAL A 364 13.65 -11.89 12.91
N TYR A 365 12.48 -11.49 12.43
CA TYR A 365 11.71 -12.27 11.47
C TYR A 365 12.40 -12.34 10.10
N SER A 366 12.89 -11.21 9.60
CA SER A 366 13.67 -11.12 8.36
C SER A 366 14.96 -11.97 8.42
N GLU A 367 15.66 -11.98 9.56
CA GLU A 367 16.85 -12.81 9.76
C GLU A 367 16.52 -14.31 9.80
N LYS A 368 15.50 -14.71 10.56
CA LYS A 368 15.03 -16.11 10.62
C LYS A 368 14.58 -16.63 9.26
N MET A 369 13.88 -15.81 8.47
CA MET A 369 13.43 -16.15 7.12
C MET A 369 14.55 -16.01 6.07
N SER A 370 15.69 -15.41 6.42
CA SER A 370 16.77 -15.08 5.51
C SER A 370 16.31 -14.29 4.27
N CYS A 371 15.44 -13.31 4.49
CA CYS A 371 14.86 -12.47 3.44
C CYS A 371 15.14 -10.97 3.70
N PRO A 372 15.15 -10.10 2.68
CA PRO A 372 15.23 -8.66 2.85
C PRO A 372 14.00 -8.10 3.56
N LEU A 373 14.18 -6.97 4.23
CA LEU A 373 13.14 -6.25 4.98
C LEU A 373 12.90 -4.86 4.37
N ILE A 374 11.64 -4.51 4.13
CA ILE A 374 11.20 -3.15 3.83
C ILE A 374 10.22 -2.72 4.94
N ILE A 375 10.40 -1.53 5.49
CA ILE A 375 9.42 -0.91 6.40
C ILE A 375 9.00 0.44 5.82
N THR A 376 7.71 0.79 5.88
CA THR A 376 7.22 2.13 5.54
C THR A 376 6.90 2.96 6.78
N SER A 377 7.07 4.28 6.68
CA SER A 377 6.74 5.24 7.75
C SER A 377 6.58 6.66 7.18
N ARG A 378 6.08 7.61 7.98
CA ARG A 378 6.09 9.03 7.60
C ARG A 378 7.50 9.60 7.65
N LYS A 379 7.73 10.63 6.82
CA LYS A 379 9.01 11.34 6.78
C LYS A 379 9.42 11.87 8.15
N ILE A 380 8.44 12.38 8.91
CA ILE A 380 8.66 13.00 10.22
C ILE A 380 9.04 12.02 11.33
N ASP A 381 8.74 10.73 11.19
CA ASP A 381 9.04 9.75 12.25
C ASP A 381 10.50 9.30 12.22
N ILE A 382 11.11 9.27 11.03
CA ILE A 382 12.56 9.06 10.88
C ILE A 382 13.35 10.14 11.63
N ILE A 383 12.81 11.35 11.63
CA ILE A 383 13.43 12.53 12.22
C ILE A 383 13.54 12.35 13.73
N LYS A 384 12.50 11.75 14.33
CA LYS A 384 12.38 11.57 15.77
C LYS A 384 13.14 10.32 16.22
N ASN A 385 13.01 9.17 15.51
CA ASN A 385 13.56 7.88 15.93
C ASN A 385 14.11 7.05 14.75
N THR A 386 15.29 7.41 14.21
CA THR A 386 15.93 6.60 13.15
C THR A 386 16.47 5.27 13.70
N PRO A 387 16.04 4.11 13.16
CA PRO A 387 16.61 2.83 13.57
C PRO A 387 17.97 2.60 12.90
N GLU A 388 18.96 2.15 13.66
CA GLU A 388 20.29 1.82 13.11
C GLU A 388 20.20 0.65 12.10
N GLY A 389 21.03 0.72 11.06
CA GLY A 389 21.22 -0.34 10.07
C GLY A 389 20.37 -0.25 8.79
N PHE A 390 19.40 0.67 8.72
CA PHE A 390 18.53 0.83 7.55
C PHE A 390 19.14 1.68 6.42
N GLU A 391 18.94 1.25 5.17
CA GLU A 391 19.04 2.14 4.02
C GLU A 391 17.72 2.91 3.85
N LYS A 392 17.81 4.23 3.67
CA LYS A 392 16.63 5.09 3.63
C LYS A 392 16.33 5.57 2.22
N TYR A 393 15.06 5.50 1.84
CA TYR A 393 14.55 6.03 0.58
C TYR A 393 13.29 6.84 0.83
N GLU A 394 13.15 7.97 0.16
CA GLU A 394 11.95 8.80 0.17
C GLU A 394 11.14 8.57 -1.10
N ILE A 395 9.84 8.28 -0.98
CA ILE A 395 8.86 8.42 -2.05
C ILE A 395 8.51 9.89 -2.16
N LEU A 396 8.74 10.44 -3.34
CA LEU A 396 8.48 11.84 -3.64
C LEU A 396 7.03 12.05 -4.10
N PRO A 397 6.44 13.24 -3.84
CA PRO A 397 5.23 13.66 -4.51
C PRO A 397 5.35 13.56 -6.03
N PHE A 398 4.22 13.40 -6.71
CA PHE A 398 4.18 13.33 -8.16
C PHE A 398 4.70 14.61 -8.79
N GLU A 399 5.55 14.43 -9.80
CA GLU A 399 5.84 15.45 -10.78
C GLU A 399 4.58 15.71 -11.63
N TYR A 400 4.55 16.85 -12.33
CA TYR A 400 3.40 17.25 -13.13
C TYR A 400 2.99 16.16 -14.13
N SER A 401 3.97 15.53 -14.80
CA SER A 401 3.73 14.43 -15.75
C SER A 401 3.09 13.19 -15.11
N GLN A 402 3.49 12.83 -13.88
CA GLN A 402 2.91 11.70 -13.16
C GLN A 402 1.46 12.00 -12.73
N ALA A 403 1.18 13.24 -12.31
CA ALA A 403 -0.18 13.67 -12.01
C ALA A 403 -1.08 13.61 -13.25
N LEU A 404 -0.58 14.06 -14.41
CA LEU A 404 -1.30 13.94 -15.69
C LEU A 404 -1.57 12.48 -16.07
N GLN A 405 -0.57 11.62 -15.93
CA GLN A 405 -0.71 10.19 -16.22
C GLN A 405 -1.80 9.54 -15.35
N LEU A 406 -1.91 9.94 -14.08
CA LEU A 406 -2.96 9.45 -13.19
C LEU A 406 -4.35 9.89 -13.67
N PHE A 407 -4.49 11.15 -14.07
CA PHE A 407 -5.76 11.66 -14.63
C PHE A 407 -6.16 10.90 -15.89
N GLU A 408 -5.23 10.67 -16.81
CA GLU A 408 -5.47 9.94 -18.06
C GLU A 408 -5.86 8.47 -17.82
N LYS A 409 -5.36 7.86 -16.74
CA LYS A 409 -5.73 6.48 -16.37
C LYS A 409 -7.12 6.39 -15.72
N LEU A 410 -7.55 7.42 -14.99
CA LEU A 410 -8.78 7.40 -14.19
C LEU A 410 -9.97 8.11 -14.84
N VAL A 411 -9.74 8.97 -15.82
CA VAL A 411 -10.77 9.81 -16.46
C VAL A 411 -10.75 9.58 -17.97
N GLN A 412 -11.86 9.05 -18.49
CA GLN A 412 -12.04 8.78 -19.92
C GLN A 412 -12.60 9.98 -20.70
N ASP A 413 -13.29 10.91 -20.01
CA ASP A 413 -13.90 12.09 -20.63
C ASP A 413 -12.86 13.19 -20.90
N GLU A 414 -12.64 13.53 -22.17
CA GLU A 414 -11.64 14.52 -22.59
C GLU A 414 -11.89 15.93 -22.06
N ASN A 415 -13.15 16.35 -21.91
CA ASN A 415 -13.49 17.68 -21.39
C ASN A 415 -13.18 17.77 -19.90
N LYS A 416 -13.51 16.72 -19.14
CA LYS A 416 -13.16 16.63 -17.71
C LYS A 416 -11.66 16.55 -17.52
N LEU A 417 -10.96 15.78 -18.35
CA LEU A 417 -9.51 15.71 -18.35
C LEU A 417 -8.87 17.08 -18.63
N LYS A 418 -9.37 17.83 -19.63
CA LYS A 418 -8.91 19.20 -19.91
C LYS A 418 -9.18 20.15 -18.75
N CYS A 419 -10.33 20.03 -18.09
CA CYS A 419 -10.64 20.79 -16.89
C CYS A 419 -9.64 20.48 -15.77
N LEU A 420 -9.39 19.20 -15.48
CA LEU A 420 -8.42 18.75 -14.47
C LEU A 420 -7.00 19.25 -14.75
N LYS A 421 -6.56 19.20 -16.02
CA LYS A 421 -5.27 19.76 -16.46
C LYS A 421 -5.16 21.25 -16.11
N ASN A 422 -6.18 22.04 -16.47
CA ASN A 422 -6.23 23.46 -16.14
C ASN A 422 -6.33 23.72 -14.62
N CYS A 423 -7.02 22.86 -13.87
CA CYS A 423 -7.14 22.97 -12.42
C CYS A 423 -5.81 22.71 -11.74
N LEU A 424 -5.08 21.67 -12.16
CA LEU A 424 -3.77 21.30 -11.61
C LEU A 424 -2.78 22.47 -11.71
N GLU A 425 -2.79 23.21 -12.81
CA GLU A 425 -1.97 24.43 -12.97
C GLU A 425 -2.34 25.50 -11.95
N LYS A 426 -3.64 25.75 -11.72
CA LYS A 426 -4.15 26.78 -10.79
C LYS A 426 -3.88 26.48 -9.32
N ILE A 427 -3.94 25.21 -8.92
CA ILE A 427 -3.73 24.77 -7.53
C ILE A 427 -2.26 24.44 -7.23
N THR A 428 -1.35 24.64 -8.20
CA THR A 428 0.08 24.43 -8.00
C THR A 428 0.53 25.21 -6.77
N PHE A 429 1.14 24.52 -5.79
CA PHE A 429 1.57 25.06 -4.49
C PHE A 429 0.48 25.36 -3.44
N GLN A 430 -0.80 25.07 -3.73
CA GLN A 430 -1.90 25.12 -2.75
C GLN A 430 -2.28 23.72 -2.25
N ILE A 431 -2.23 22.74 -3.15
CA ILE A 431 -2.54 21.33 -2.85
C ILE A 431 -1.32 20.49 -3.21
N PRO A 432 -0.85 19.60 -2.31
CA PRO A 432 0.25 18.70 -2.64
C PRO A 432 -0.13 17.77 -3.79
N LYS A 433 0.80 17.56 -4.73
CA LYS A 433 0.64 16.63 -5.85
C LYS A 433 0.89 15.18 -5.40
N VAL A 434 0.12 14.73 -4.42
CA VAL A 434 0.16 13.34 -3.94
C VAL A 434 -1.04 12.57 -4.50
N PRO A 435 -0.91 11.25 -4.78
CA PRO A 435 -1.99 10.45 -5.34
C PRO A 435 -3.35 10.65 -4.70
N LEU A 436 -3.42 10.66 -3.35
CA LEU A 436 -4.69 10.84 -2.66
C LEU A 436 -5.37 12.16 -3.02
N SER A 437 -4.67 13.29 -2.88
CA SER A 437 -5.24 14.61 -3.20
C SER A 437 -5.68 14.71 -4.66
N LEU A 438 -4.93 14.08 -5.57
CA LEU A 438 -5.29 14.05 -6.99
C LEU A 438 -6.55 13.20 -7.25
N ILE A 439 -6.69 12.05 -6.59
CA ILE A 439 -7.90 11.21 -6.67
C ILE A 439 -9.12 11.97 -6.13
N LEU A 440 -9.00 12.64 -4.97
CA LEU A 440 -10.10 13.44 -4.41
C LEU A 440 -10.50 14.57 -5.37
N LEU A 441 -9.53 15.22 -6.01
CA LEU A 441 -9.78 16.27 -7.00
C LEU A 441 -10.49 15.74 -8.24
N ILE A 442 -10.10 14.57 -8.75
CA ILE A 442 -10.79 13.90 -9.87
C ILE A 442 -12.27 13.73 -9.53
N GLU A 443 -12.58 13.18 -8.35
CA GLU A 443 -13.95 12.92 -7.91
C GLU A 443 -14.78 14.21 -7.80
N LEU A 444 -14.19 15.30 -7.29
CA LEU A 444 -14.86 16.60 -7.24
C LEU A 444 -15.12 17.22 -8.61
N VAL A 445 -14.15 17.16 -9.52
CA VAL A 445 -14.27 17.75 -10.86
C VAL A 445 -15.19 16.91 -11.74
N GLU A 446 -15.18 15.58 -11.59
CA GLU A 446 -16.09 14.68 -12.32
C GLU A 446 -17.55 14.98 -12.02
N GLU A 447 -17.85 15.45 -10.81
CA GLU A 447 -19.20 15.74 -10.34
C GLU A 447 -19.58 17.20 -10.57
N ASN A 448 -18.78 18.17 -10.11
CA ASN A 448 -19.24 19.57 -10.00
C ASN A 448 -18.32 20.63 -10.66
N LYS A 449 -17.20 20.24 -11.29
CA LYS A 449 -16.21 21.17 -11.90
C LYS A 449 -15.68 22.26 -10.95
N GLU A 450 -15.64 21.98 -9.65
CA GLU A 450 -15.19 22.94 -8.64
C GLU A 450 -13.69 22.80 -8.32
N ILE A 451 -13.06 23.91 -7.94
CA ILE A 451 -11.65 23.95 -7.54
C ILE A 451 -11.58 24.34 -6.06
N PRO A 452 -11.11 23.45 -5.16
CA PRO A 452 -10.91 23.80 -3.77
C PRO A 452 -9.71 24.75 -3.60
N ALA A 453 -9.79 25.68 -2.65
CA ALA A 453 -8.74 26.65 -2.36
C ALA A 453 -7.69 26.12 -1.37
N SER A 454 -7.97 25.02 -0.68
CA SER A 454 -7.07 24.40 0.29
C SER A 454 -7.27 22.89 0.37
N ILE A 455 -6.31 22.19 0.98
CA ILE A 455 -6.43 20.76 1.27
C ILE A 455 -7.63 20.47 2.19
N THR A 456 -7.89 21.28 3.23
CA THR A 456 -9.03 21.04 4.13
C THR A 456 -10.36 21.18 3.41
N GLU A 457 -10.47 22.15 2.51
CA GLU A 457 -11.66 22.30 1.65
C GLU A 457 -11.83 21.15 0.67
N LEU A 458 -10.73 20.57 0.15
CA LEU A 458 -10.77 19.36 -0.66
C LEU A 458 -11.42 18.20 0.12
N TYR A 459 -11.02 17.98 1.38
CA TYR A 459 -11.63 16.95 2.24
C TYR A 459 -13.09 17.25 2.58
N GLU A 460 -13.42 18.52 2.88
CA GLU A 460 -14.80 18.93 3.17
C GLU A 460 -15.73 18.66 1.99
N ARG A 461 -15.40 19.19 0.81
CA ARG A 461 -16.21 19.04 -0.39
C ARG A 461 -16.30 17.57 -0.81
N PHE A 462 -15.20 16.82 -0.74
CA PHE A 462 -15.20 15.41 -1.09
C PHE A 462 -16.08 14.59 -0.13
N SER A 463 -15.96 14.84 1.17
CA SER A 463 -16.76 14.11 2.16
C SER A 463 -18.25 14.38 1.98
N ASP A 464 -18.63 15.63 1.79
CA ASP A 464 -20.01 16.01 1.50
C ASP A 464 -20.52 15.33 0.20
N LEU A 465 -19.69 15.29 -0.85
CA LEU A 465 -19.99 14.57 -2.10
C LEU A 465 -20.27 13.10 -1.86
N MET A 466 -19.36 12.40 -1.18
CA MET A 466 -19.47 10.96 -0.93
C MET A 466 -20.66 10.61 -0.04
N LEU A 467 -21.08 11.54 0.81
CA LEU A 467 -22.24 11.38 1.68
C LEU A 467 -23.57 11.72 1.00
N GLY A 468 -23.55 12.05 -0.30
CA GLY A 468 -24.76 12.22 -1.08
C GLY A 468 -25.37 13.63 -1.01
N ARG A 469 -24.55 14.68 -0.80
CA ARG A 469 -25.01 16.08 -0.75
C ARG A 469 -25.84 16.49 -1.98
N TRP A 470 -25.59 15.85 -3.14
CA TRP A 470 -26.28 16.14 -4.41
C TRP A 470 -27.17 14.98 -4.91
N ASP A 471 -27.47 13.99 -4.06
CA ASP A 471 -28.27 12.82 -4.47
C ASP A 471 -29.72 13.20 -4.83
N SER A 472 -30.28 14.21 -4.17
CA SER A 472 -31.62 14.75 -4.46
C SER A 472 -31.72 15.34 -5.85
N GLU A 473 -30.71 16.09 -6.28
CA GLU A 473 -30.62 16.71 -7.60
C GLU A 473 -30.52 15.65 -8.72
N LYS A 474 -30.02 14.45 -8.38
CA LYS A 474 -29.91 13.29 -9.28
C LYS A 474 -31.16 12.40 -9.28
N GLY A 475 -32.22 12.77 -8.57
CA GLY A 475 -33.44 11.98 -8.46
C GLY A 475 -33.27 10.67 -7.68
N ILE A 476 -32.21 10.55 -6.87
CA ILE A 476 -31.97 9.39 -6.01
C ILE A 476 -32.84 9.56 -4.75
N LYS A 477 -33.53 8.49 -4.35
CA LYS A 477 -34.30 8.48 -3.11
C LYS A 477 -33.35 8.61 -1.92
N ILE A 478 -33.35 9.76 -1.27
CA ILE A 478 -32.62 10.02 -0.03
C ILE A 478 -33.39 9.40 1.14
N ILE A 479 -32.78 8.46 1.85
CA ILE A 479 -33.33 7.93 3.11
C ILE A 479 -32.78 8.77 4.28
N PHE A 480 -31.49 9.10 4.25
CA PHE A 480 -30.83 9.94 5.25
C PHE A 480 -30.05 11.09 4.61
N GLU A 481 -30.27 12.31 5.11
CA GLU A 481 -29.54 13.49 4.65
C GLU A 481 -28.03 13.37 4.90
N TYR A 482 -27.22 13.93 4.00
CA TYR A 482 -25.75 13.85 4.09
C TYR A 482 -25.19 14.40 5.40
N ILE A 483 -25.83 15.44 5.98
CA ILE A 483 -25.42 16.07 7.25
C ILE A 483 -25.50 15.07 8.39
N ILE A 484 -26.55 14.24 8.42
CA ILE A 484 -26.76 13.22 9.44
C ILE A 484 -25.63 12.19 9.40
N LYS A 485 -25.27 11.74 8.19
CA LYS A 485 -24.18 10.80 7.96
C LYS A 485 -22.81 11.40 8.29
N ARG A 486 -22.61 12.68 7.98
CA ARG A 486 -21.39 13.41 8.34
C ARG A 486 -21.24 13.51 9.85
N ASN A 487 -22.31 13.85 10.56
CA ASN A 487 -22.30 13.95 12.02
C ASN A 487 -22.01 12.60 12.67
N PHE A 488 -22.59 11.51 12.15
CA PHE A 488 -22.28 10.15 12.59
C PHE A 488 -20.79 9.83 12.46
N LEU A 489 -20.20 10.08 11.29
CA LEU A 489 -18.77 9.84 11.06
C LEU A 489 -17.89 10.75 11.92
N SER A 490 -18.24 12.02 12.11
CA SER A 490 -17.50 12.91 13.02
C SER A 490 -17.55 12.41 14.47
N GLU A 491 -18.72 12.00 14.93
CA GLU A 491 -18.92 11.53 16.30
C GLU A 491 -18.22 10.19 16.56
N LEU A 492 -18.27 9.28 15.58
CA LEU A 492 -17.53 8.02 15.60
C LEU A 492 -16.03 8.30 15.73
N ALA A 493 -15.47 9.12 14.83
CA ALA A 493 -14.05 9.52 14.86
C ALA A 493 -13.65 10.09 16.23
N PHE A 494 -14.45 11.00 16.79
CA PHE A 494 -14.10 11.65 18.03
C PHE A 494 -14.22 10.72 19.26
N LYS A 495 -15.35 10.01 19.40
CA LYS A 495 -15.65 9.22 20.60
C LYS A 495 -14.93 7.87 20.63
N GLU A 496 -14.87 7.19 19.48
CA GLU A 496 -14.34 5.83 19.42
C GLU A 496 -12.86 5.77 19.04
N PHE A 497 -12.35 6.73 18.28
CA PHE A 497 -10.96 6.71 17.82
C PHE A 497 -10.10 7.68 18.63
N PHE A 498 -10.42 8.98 18.59
CA PHE A 498 -9.64 10.02 19.27
C PHE A 498 -9.62 9.85 20.80
N LYS A 499 -10.79 9.80 21.45
CA LYS A 499 -10.87 9.68 22.92
C LYS A 499 -10.28 8.38 23.48
N LYS A 500 -10.25 7.32 22.68
CA LYS A 500 -9.71 6.00 23.06
C LYS A 500 -8.30 5.76 22.51
N ASP A 501 -7.68 6.78 21.92
CA ASP A 501 -6.32 6.78 21.36
C ASP A 501 -6.03 5.60 20.42
N ARG A 502 -6.94 5.36 19.46
CA ARG A 502 -6.88 4.22 18.52
C ARG A 502 -7.29 4.60 17.10
N VAL A 503 -6.82 3.80 16.13
CA VAL A 503 -7.06 4.02 14.68
C VAL A 503 -8.00 3.00 14.04
N GLU A 504 -8.43 1.99 14.80
CA GLU A 504 -9.40 0.98 14.39
C GLU A 504 -10.12 0.40 15.62
N ILE A 505 -11.34 -0.10 15.39
CA ILE A 505 -12.23 -0.68 16.41
C ILE A 505 -12.77 -2.03 15.92
N ASN A 506 -13.25 -2.88 16.83
CA ASN A 506 -13.87 -4.14 16.40
C ASN A 506 -15.30 -3.92 15.87
N LYS A 507 -15.88 -4.96 15.27
CA LYS A 507 -17.20 -4.86 14.64
C LYS A 507 -18.31 -4.71 15.68
N GLU A 508 -18.15 -5.33 16.84
CA GLU A 508 -19.10 -5.31 17.94
C GLU A 508 -19.25 -3.89 18.52
N GLU A 509 -18.13 -3.22 18.80
CA GLU A 509 -18.05 -1.84 19.27
C GLU A 509 -18.68 -0.87 18.27
N TYR A 510 -18.43 -1.07 16.97
CA TYR A 510 -19.05 -0.26 15.92
C TYR A 510 -20.57 -0.44 15.85
N ILE A 511 -21.05 -1.67 15.94
CA ILE A 511 -22.50 -1.96 15.96
C ILE A 511 -23.14 -1.35 17.21
N GLU A 512 -22.50 -1.49 18.37
CA GLU A 512 -22.98 -0.90 19.63
C GLU A 512 -23.04 0.63 19.55
N PHE A 513 -21.97 1.27 19.09
CA PHE A 513 -21.95 2.71 18.84
C PHE A 513 -23.07 3.14 17.88
N SER A 514 -23.26 2.39 16.79
CA SER A 514 -24.25 2.70 15.76
C SER A 514 -25.69 2.57 16.29
N LYS A 515 -25.97 1.54 17.09
CA LYS A 515 -27.26 1.38 17.77
C LYS A 515 -27.54 2.56 18.68
N ASN A 516 -26.59 2.90 19.56
CA ASN A 516 -26.73 4.01 20.50
C ASN A 516 -26.96 5.35 19.78
N TYR A 517 -26.23 5.60 18.69
CA TYR A 517 -26.42 6.80 17.88
C TYR A 517 -27.81 6.83 17.22
N CYS A 518 -28.23 5.72 16.60
CA CYS A 518 -29.54 5.64 15.94
C CYS A 518 -30.70 5.73 16.94
N GLU A 519 -30.57 5.16 18.14
CA GLU A 519 -31.55 5.29 19.22
C GLU A 519 -31.72 6.75 19.63
N LEU A 520 -30.60 7.46 19.84
CA LEU A 520 -30.60 8.85 20.29
C LEU A 520 -31.23 9.81 19.26
N TYR A 521 -30.98 9.59 17.96
CA TYR A 521 -31.35 10.54 16.91
C TYR A 521 -32.56 10.13 16.05
N PHE A 522 -32.91 8.83 15.98
CA PHE A 522 -33.97 8.34 15.08
C PHE A 522 -35.07 7.50 15.75
N GLY A 523 -34.95 7.13 17.04
CA GLY A 523 -35.96 6.33 17.75
C GLY A 523 -36.08 4.89 17.22
N ALA A 524 -35.09 4.05 17.55
CA ALA A 524 -34.67 2.84 16.82
C ALA A 524 -35.73 1.85 16.32
N THR A 525 -35.52 1.42 15.06
CA THR A 525 -35.95 0.11 14.52
C THR A 525 -34.75 -0.53 13.81
N ASP A 526 -34.61 -1.86 13.83
CA ASP A 526 -33.49 -2.59 13.20
C ASP A 526 -33.39 -2.32 11.69
N TYR A 527 -34.52 -2.04 11.04
CA TYR A 527 -34.57 -1.70 9.62
C TYR A 527 -33.86 -0.38 9.31
N ASN A 528 -34.07 0.66 10.12
CA ASN A 528 -33.46 1.98 9.93
C ASN A 528 -31.94 1.94 10.15
N LEU A 529 -31.47 1.19 11.16
CA LEU A 529 -30.04 1.00 11.40
C LEU A 529 -29.35 0.32 10.21
N ASN A 530 -29.92 -0.76 9.70
CA ASN A 530 -29.32 -1.51 8.60
C ASN A 530 -29.24 -0.69 7.31
N GLU A 531 -30.28 0.07 6.96
CA GLU A 531 -30.24 0.96 5.79
C GLU A 531 -29.26 2.13 6.00
N PHE A 532 -29.22 2.71 7.19
CA PHE A 532 -28.26 3.77 7.53
C PHE A 532 -26.81 3.28 7.37
N LEU A 533 -26.47 2.12 7.95
CA LEU A 533 -25.13 1.56 7.86
C LEU A 533 -24.74 1.19 6.42
N LYS A 534 -25.69 0.74 5.59
CA LYS A 534 -25.46 0.53 4.16
C LYS A 534 -25.12 1.83 3.43
N GLU A 535 -25.80 2.94 3.74
CA GLU A 535 -25.46 4.24 3.17
C GLU A 535 -24.07 4.73 3.62
N ILE A 536 -23.72 4.54 4.89
CA ILE A 536 -22.37 4.85 5.40
C ILE A 536 -21.30 4.00 4.70
N GLU A 537 -21.53 2.70 4.53
CA GLU A 537 -20.61 1.80 3.83
C GLU A 537 -20.43 2.21 2.36
N ARG A 538 -21.53 2.54 1.67
CA ARG A 538 -21.52 2.98 0.26
C ARG A 538 -20.73 4.27 0.05
N ALA A 539 -20.68 5.16 1.03
CA ALA A 539 -19.89 6.39 0.95
C ALA A 539 -18.38 6.11 0.81
N GLY A 540 -17.91 4.92 1.21
CA GLY A 540 -16.51 4.52 1.03
C GLY A 540 -15.52 5.37 1.83
N ILE A 541 -15.96 6.00 2.92
CA ILE A 541 -15.09 6.74 3.85
C ILE A 541 -14.51 5.82 4.91
N ILE A 542 -15.29 4.84 5.37
CA ILE A 542 -14.88 3.82 6.33
C ILE A 542 -14.82 2.44 5.67
N ASN A 543 -13.93 1.59 6.16
CA ASN A 543 -13.90 0.17 5.87
C ASN A 543 -14.57 -0.59 7.01
N ILE A 544 -15.55 -1.43 6.67
CA ILE A 544 -16.24 -2.27 7.65
C ILE A 544 -15.96 -3.77 7.49
N ASN A 545 -15.05 -4.14 6.56
CA ASN A 545 -14.64 -5.51 6.34
C ASN A 545 -13.53 -5.89 7.34
N GLY A 546 -13.91 -6.56 8.43
CA GLY A 546 -13.00 -6.93 9.52
C GLY A 546 -13.01 -5.90 10.64
N LYS A 547 -11.84 -5.44 11.07
CA LYS A 547 -11.72 -4.31 12.00
C LYS A 547 -12.16 -3.02 11.28
N ILE A 548 -12.94 -2.21 11.99
CA ILE A 548 -13.55 -0.98 11.46
C ILE A 548 -12.55 0.16 11.54
N LYS A 549 -12.32 0.85 10.43
CA LYS A 549 -11.40 2.00 10.35
C LYS A 549 -11.76 2.95 9.22
N TYR A 550 -11.24 4.17 9.26
CA TYR A 550 -11.31 5.07 8.11
C TYR A 550 -10.40 4.53 7.00
N ASN A 551 -10.83 4.67 5.74
CA ASN A 551 -10.08 4.16 4.58
C ASN A 551 -8.71 4.84 4.40
N HIS A 552 -8.51 6.01 5.00
CA HIS A 552 -7.22 6.68 5.08
C HIS A 552 -7.12 7.50 6.38
N ARG A 553 -5.90 7.64 6.91
CA ARG A 553 -5.62 8.32 8.18
C ARG A 553 -6.10 9.77 8.19
N SER A 554 -5.81 10.54 7.16
CA SER A 554 -6.32 11.90 7.00
C SER A 554 -7.84 12.05 7.06
N PHE A 555 -8.64 11.05 6.67
CA PHE A 555 -10.10 11.11 6.85
C PHE A 555 -10.45 11.06 8.32
N LEU A 556 -9.81 10.15 9.07
CA LEU A 556 -9.99 10.10 10.53
C LEU A 556 -9.62 11.45 11.16
N ASP A 557 -8.45 12.00 10.85
CA ASP A 557 -8.02 13.29 11.40
C ASP A 557 -8.97 14.44 11.02
N TYR A 558 -9.45 14.46 9.77
CA TYR A 558 -10.46 15.41 9.31
C TYR A 558 -11.79 15.27 10.06
N PHE A 559 -12.30 14.05 10.27
CA PHE A 559 -13.59 13.84 10.95
C PHE A 559 -13.50 14.12 12.46
N VAL A 560 -12.35 13.87 13.10
CA VAL A 560 -12.09 14.35 14.48
C VAL A 560 -12.13 15.87 14.51
N ALA A 561 -11.40 16.54 13.61
CA ALA A 561 -11.40 17.99 13.52
C ALA A 561 -12.79 18.57 13.22
N ARG A 562 -13.58 17.89 12.38
CA ARG A 562 -14.95 18.25 12.04
C ARG A 562 -15.85 18.20 13.26
N TYR A 563 -15.76 17.14 14.07
CA TYR A 563 -16.50 17.07 15.32
C TYR A 563 -16.18 18.24 16.23
N ILE A 564 -14.89 18.51 16.45
CA ILE A 564 -14.45 19.61 17.32
C ILE A 564 -14.92 20.97 16.77
N TYR A 565 -14.89 21.16 15.46
CA TYR A 565 -15.37 22.39 14.81
C TYR A 565 -16.88 22.58 14.95
N ASP A 566 -17.67 21.54 14.69
CA ASP A 566 -19.13 21.60 14.76
C ASP A 566 -19.61 21.74 16.23
N LYS A 567 -18.86 21.19 17.20
CA LYS A 567 -19.16 21.20 18.65
C LYS A 567 -18.36 22.22 19.46
N ARG A 568 -17.64 23.13 18.81
CA ARG A 568 -16.71 24.08 19.46
C ARG A 568 -17.34 24.89 20.59
N ASP A 569 -18.62 25.23 20.46
CA ASP A 569 -19.34 26.06 21.44
C ASP A 569 -19.75 25.24 22.70
N GLU A 570 -19.70 23.91 22.62
CA GLU A 570 -20.00 22.97 23.71
C GLU A 570 -18.72 22.51 24.45
N ILE A 571 -17.53 22.75 23.88
CA ILE A 571 -16.25 22.27 24.43
C ILE A 571 -15.64 23.33 25.34
N SER A 572 -15.60 23.04 26.64
CA SER A 572 -14.87 23.87 27.61
C SER A 572 -13.36 23.82 27.34
N ASN A 573 -12.67 24.95 27.51
CA ASN A 573 -11.22 25.07 27.29
C ASN A 573 -10.74 24.63 25.90
N LEU A 574 -11.55 24.85 24.86
CA LEU A 574 -11.26 24.45 23.48
C LEU A 574 -9.85 24.82 23.02
N ASN A 575 -9.38 26.04 23.28
CA ASN A 575 -8.04 26.47 22.86
C ASN A 575 -6.93 25.59 23.46
N ASN A 576 -7.05 25.22 24.74
CA ASN A 576 -6.06 24.35 25.40
C ASN A 576 -6.09 22.95 24.79
N MET A 577 -7.28 22.40 24.55
CA MET A 577 -7.45 21.12 23.88
C MET A 577 -6.80 21.10 22.50
N ILE A 578 -7.00 22.15 21.68
CA ILE A 578 -6.38 22.26 20.35
C ILE A 578 -4.84 22.30 20.44
N VAL A 579 -4.30 23.00 21.43
CA VAL A 579 -2.85 23.07 21.66
C VAL A 579 -2.30 21.72 22.10
N GLU A 580 -2.98 21.01 23.01
CA GLU A 580 -2.59 19.66 23.43
C GLU A 580 -2.63 18.66 22.26
N ILE A 581 -3.67 18.73 21.43
CA ILE A 581 -3.76 17.92 20.20
C ILE A 581 -2.60 18.22 19.27
N TYR A 582 -2.21 19.49 19.09
CA TYR A 582 -1.12 19.87 18.19
C TYR A 582 0.21 19.21 18.54
N PHE A 583 0.50 19.06 19.84
CA PHE A 583 1.71 18.39 20.32
C PHE A 583 1.52 16.89 20.58
N SER A 584 0.37 16.31 20.20
CA SER A 584 0.14 14.87 20.26
C SER A 584 0.89 14.15 19.15
N GLU A 585 1.61 13.08 19.50
CA GLU A 585 2.31 12.24 18.52
C GLU A 585 1.37 11.65 17.47
N LEU A 586 0.21 11.15 17.91
CA LEU A 586 -0.73 10.46 17.03
C LEU A 586 -1.73 11.43 16.38
N TRP A 587 -2.08 12.54 17.02
CA TRP A 587 -3.24 13.37 16.62
C TRP A 587 -2.89 14.79 16.15
N GLY A 588 -1.60 15.15 16.04
CA GLY A 588 -1.17 16.51 15.66
C GLY A 588 -1.84 17.08 14.40
N ASP A 589 -2.09 16.25 13.39
CA ASP A 589 -2.72 16.66 12.12
C ASP A 589 -4.20 17.04 12.26
N VAL A 590 -4.89 16.63 13.33
CA VAL A 590 -6.25 17.08 13.65
C VAL A 590 -6.30 18.60 13.80
N THR A 591 -5.28 19.20 14.42
CA THR A 591 -5.22 20.66 14.58
C THR A 591 -5.10 21.37 13.23
N PHE A 592 -4.38 20.79 12.27
CA PHE A 592 -4.29 21.34 10.91
C PHE A 592 -5.66 21.37 10.23
N TYR A 593 -6.44 20.29 10.30
CA TYR A 593 -7.80 20.25 9.76
C TYR A 593 -8.76 21.18 10.50
N TYR A 594 -8.67 21.27 11.83
CA TYR A 594 -9.53 22.15 12.62
C TYR A 594 -9.31 23.62 12.26
N ILE A 595 -8.06 24.07 12.19
CA ILE A 595 -7.71 25.43 11.76
C ILE A 595 -8.12 25.67 10.31
N GLY A 596 -7.98 24.66 9.44
CA GLY A 596 -8.42 24.74 8.05
C GLY A 596 -9.94 24.90 7.89
N LEU A 597 -10.74 24.19 8.69
CA LEU A 597 -12.20 24.34 8.73
C LEU A 597 -12.60 25.74 9.19
N LYS A 598 -11.90 26.26 10.20
CA LYS A 598 -12.08 27.64 10.69
C LYS A 598 -11.56 28.69 9.69
N ARG A 599 -10.60 28.31 8.83
CA ARG A 599 -9.87 29.15 7.86
C ARG A 599 -9.00 30.24 8.50
N GLU A 600 -8.95 30.32 9.82
CA GLU A 600 -8.14 31.27 10.57
C GLU A 600 -7.64 30.69 11.90
N ILE A 601 -6.42 31.06 12.30
CA ILE A 601 -5.88 30.81 13.64
C ILE A 601 -6.13 32.03 14.53
N SER A 602 -6.62 31.80 15.75
CA SER A 602 -6.76 32.88 16.72
C SER A 602 -5.39 33.26 17.30
N LYS A 603 -5.28 34.50 17.79
CA LYS A 603 -4.07 34.94 18.51
C LYS A 603 -3.80 34.04 19.72
N ASP A 604 -4.85 33.66 20.47
CA ASP A 604 -4.69 32.88 21.69
C ASP A 604 -4.11 31.48 21.42
N ILE A 605 -4.59 30.78 20.39
CA ILE A 605 -4.02 29.48 19.98
C ILE A 605 -2.58 29.66 19.51
N LEU A 606 -2.31 30.69 18.70
CA LEU A 606 -0.95 30.98 18.21
C LEU A 606 0.02 31.19 19.38
N GLU A 607 -0.33 32.06 20.33
CA GLU A 607 0.52 32.34 21.48
C GLU A 607 0.69 31.11 22.37
N ALA A 608 -0.37 30.33 22.59
CA ALA A 608 -0.31 29.13 23.41
C ALA A 608 0.64 28.08 22.80
N ILE A 609 0.65 27.89 21.48
CA ILE A 609 1.61 27.00 20.80
C ILE A 609 3.05 27.51 20.98
N LEU A 610 3.28 28.81 20.77
CA LEU A 610 4.62 29.41 20.89
C LEU A 610 5.18 29.28 22.31
N HIS A 611 4.34 29.45 23.32
CA HIS A 611 4.71 29.41 24.75
C HIS A 611 4.56 28.02 25.40
N PHE A 612 4.11 27.00 24.66
CA PHE A 612 4.01 25.64 25.16
C PHE A 612 5.37 25.17 25.72
N GLU A 613 5.37 24.39 26.79
CA GLU A 613 6.62 23.98 27.43
C GLU A 613 7.50 23.15 26.48
N GLU A 614 8.78 23.52 26.36
CA GLU A 614 9.77 22.79 25.54
C GLU A 614 10.14 21.50 26.28
N ARG A 615 9.52 20.38 25.93
CA ARG A 615 9.78 19.07 26.57
C ARG A 615 10.97 18.35 25.95
N ASP A 616 11.06 18.42 24.63
CA ASP A 616 11.99 17.64 23.82
C ASP A 616 12.24 18.27 22.43
N LEU A 617 13.06 17.62 21.61
CA LEU A 617 13.31 18.06 20.23
C LEU A 617 12.03 18.04 19.38
N SER A 618 11.08 17.14 19.65
CA SER A 618 9.80 17.09 18.93
C SER A 618 9.03 18.40 19.10
N SER A 619 8.83 18.83 20.34
CA SER A 619 8.08 20.05 20.65
C SER A 619 8.71 21.29 19.98
N LEU A 620 10.04 21.36 19.87
CA LEU A 620 10.72 22.43 19.14
C LEU A 620 10.44 22.37 17.63
N ILE A 621 10.46 21.18 17.04
CA ILE A 621 10.15 20.96 15.62
C ILE A 621 8.69 21.34 15.35
N ASP A 622 7.76 20.94 16.21
CA ASP A 622 6.34 21.25 16.06
C ASP A 622 6.13 22.78 16.11
N LYS A 623 6.73 23.48 17.08
CA LYS A 623 6.72 24.97 17.11
C LYS A 623 7.28 25.61 15.85
N PHE A 624 8.34 25.05 15.26
CA PHE A 624 8.89 25.53 13.99
C PHE A 624 7.94 25.25 12.81
N LEU A 625 7.20 24.15 12.84
CA LEU A 625 6.20 23.75 11.84
C LEU A 625 4.85 24.50 11.99
N LEU A 626 4.74 25.46 12.91
CA LEU A 626 3.57 26.34 13.06
C LEU A 626 3.15 27.03 11.76
N GLY A 627 4.10 27.26 10.84
CA GLY A 627 3.82 27.74 9.49
C GLY A 627 2.79 26.88 8.74
N LYS A 628 2.74 25.56 8.96
CA LYS A 628 1.70 24.67 8.41
C LYS A 628 0.29 25.07 8.86
N LEU A 629 0.11 25.43 10.13
CA LEU A 629 -1.20 25.89 10.64
C LEU A 629 -1.59 27.25 10.06
N LEU A 630 -0.61 28.14 9.81
CA LEU A 630 -0.86 29.42 9.15
C LEU A 630 -1.30 29.23 7.69
N GLN A 631 -0.79 28.20 7.02
CA GLN A 631 -1.25 27.83 5.68
C GLN A 631 -2.69 27.29 5.71
N ALA A 632 -3.04 26.42 6.67
CA ALA A 632 -4.41 25.96 6.84
C ALA A 632 -5.36 27.13 7.15
N GLY A 633 -4.93 28.01 8.06
CA GLY A 633 -5.64 29.23 8.44
C GLY A 633 -5.34 30.40 7.51
N TRP A 634 -5.43 30.21 6.19
CA TRP A 634 -4.99 31.18 5.20
C TRP A 634 -5.69 32.55 5.27
N HIS A 635 -6.91 32.61 5.83
CA HIS A 635 -7.69 33.84 6.06
C HIS A 635 -7.32 34.53 7.39
N SER A 636 -6.30 34.05 8.10
CA SER A 636 -5.82 34.73 9.31
C SER A 636 -5.32 36.15 8.99
N LYS A 637 -5.53 37.08 9.92
CA LYS A 637 -5.02 38.45 9.82
C LYS A 637 -3.52 38.44 9.51
N THR A 638 -3.07 39.31 8.60
CA THR A 638 -1.64 39.41 8.20
C THR A 638 -0.70 39.56 9.40
N ALA A 639 -1.10 40.31 10.44
CA ALA A 639 -0.30 40.46 11.66
C ALA A 639 -0.10 39.15 12.43
N ILE A 640 -1.11 38.27 12.44
CA ILE A 640 -1.05 36.94 13.07
C ILE A 640 -0.11 36.04 12.26
N LYS A 641 -0.24 36.02 10.93
CA LYS A 641 0.65 35.26 10.05
C LYS A 641 2.10 35.72 10.16
N TYR A 642 2.34 37.03 10.14
CA TYR A 642 3.66 37.62 10.32
C TYR A 642 4.28 37.20 11.64
N ARG A 643 3.55 37.35 12.76
CA ARG A 643 4.02 36.97 14.10
C ARG A 643 4.32 35.48 14.19
N GLY A 644 3.43 34.63 13.67
CA GLY A 644 3.63 33.18 13.70
C GLY A 644 4.88 32.74 12.95
N ILE A 645 5.15 33.30 11.76
CA ILE A 645 6.38 33.00 11.00
C ILE A 645 7.62 33.58 11.68
N GLU A 646 7.55 34.83 12.16
CA GLU A 646 8.69 35.50 12.80
C GLU A 646 9.12 34.78 14.08
N GLU A 647 8.18 34.28 14.89
CA GLU A 647 8.51 33.54 16.11
C GLU A 647 8.86 32.07 15.82
N SER A 648 8.16 31.38 14.91
CA SER A 648 8.44 29.96 14.63
C SER A 648 9.83 29.74 14.07
N ILE A 649 10.31 30.63 13.21
CA ILE A 649 11.63 30.48 12.58
C ILE A 649 12.79 30.66 13.58
N LYS A 650 12.55 31.32 14.72
CA LYS A 650 13.54 31.49 15.80
C LYS A 650 13.85 30.19 16.53
N PHE A 651 13.04 29.13 16.38
CA PHE A 651 13.37 27.82 16.94
C PHE A 651 14.46 27.08 16.16
N ALA A 652 14.80 27.52 14.93
CA ALA A 652 15.80 26.86 14.08
C ALA A 652 17.17 26.62 14.76
N PRO A 653 17.80 27.60 15.46
CA PRO A 653 19.07 27.37 16.15
C PRO A 653 18.96 26.31 17.26
N LYS A 654 17.90 26.35 18.08
CA LYS A 654 17.67 25.35 19.14
C LYS A 654 17.49 23.94 18.57
N ILE A 655 16.71 23.81 17.49
CA ILE A 655 16.51 22.53 16.78
C ILE A 655 17.85 22.01 16.27
N ARG A 656 18.68 22.90 15.69
CA ARG A 656 20.02 22.54 15.20
C ARG A 656 20.88 21.94 16.30
N GLU A 657 20.93 22.60 17.45
CA GLU A 657 21.69 22.13 18.60
C GLU A 657 21.17 20.80 19.14
N GLY A 658 19.84 20.64 19.23
CA GLY A 658 19.21 19.38 19.62
C GLY A 658 19.61 18.23 18.69
N ILE A 659 19.57 18.44 17.37
CA ILE A 659 19.99 17.44 16.38
C ILE A 659 21.46 17.10 16.50
N LEU A 660 22.32 18.09 16.72
CA LEU A 660 23.76 17.87 16.89
C LEU A 660 24.06 17.00 18.12
N LYS A 661 23.34 17.20 19.22
CA LYS A 661 23.44 16.35 20.42
C LYS A 661 23.06 14.89 20.13
N VAL A 662 22.05 14.67 19.30
CA VAL A 662 21.57 13.32 18.94
C VAL A 662 22.51 12.62 17.95
N ILE A 663 22.95 13.31 16.89
CA ILE A 663 23.72 12.69 15.80
C ILE A 663 25.15 12.32 16.25
N ASN A 664 25.72 13.05 17.22
CA ASN A 664 27.00 12.79 17.89
C ASN A 664 28.21 12.47 16.96
N LYS A 665 28.11 12.77 15.66
CA LYS A 665 29.10 12.50 14.61
C LYS A 665 29.08 13.59 13.55
N GLU A 666 30.29 13.93 13.07
CA GLU A 666 30.49 14.70 11.84
C GLU A 666 29.83 13.99 10.65
N PRO A 667 29.32 14.74 9.65
CA PRO A 667 29.49 16.17 9.41
C PRO A 667 28.37 17.07 9.95
N LEU A 668 28.76 18.23 10.48
CA LEU A 668 27.85 19.20 11.13
C LEU A 668 26.75 19.76 10.20
N ILE A 669 26.99 19.79 8.89
CA ILE A 669 26.05 20.33 7.89
C ILE A 669 24.73 19.57 7.79
N TYR A 670 24.66 18.32 8.28
CA TYR A 670 23.42 17.54 8.25
C TYR A 670 22.31 18.14 9.10
N SER A 671 22.67 18.76 10.24
CA SER A 671 21.72 19.49 11.07
C SER A 671 21.07 20.67 10.32
N ASP A 672 21.83 21.33 9.46
CA ASP A 672 21.36 22.47 8.68
C ASP A 672 20.47 22.07 7.50
N LEU A 673 20.89 21.04 6.76
CA LEU A 673 20.08 20.47 5.68
C LEU A 673 18.75 19.96 6.20
N PHE A 674 18.77 19.39 7.40
CA PHE A 674 17.57 18.93 8.07
C PHE A 674 16.58 20.09 8.33
N ILE A 675 17.06 21.21 8.88
CA ILE A 675 16.19 22.37 9.15
C ILE A 675 15.71 23.02 7.84
N MET A 676 16.49 22.99 6.77
CA MET A 676 16.02 23.40 5.44
C MET A 676 14.83 22.56 4.98
N LEU A 677 14.82 21.24 5.20
CA LEU A 677 13.65 20.40 4.89
C LEU A 677 12.44 20.79 5.73
N LEU A 678 12.63 21.09 7.01
CA LEU A 678 11.53 21.60 7.85
C LEU A 678 11.03 22.95 7.36
N SER A 679 11.92 23.84 6.93
CA SER A 679 11.53 25.18 6.49
C SER A 679 10.70 25.13 5.22
N ASP A 680 10.99 24.20 4.32
CA ASP A 680 10.18 23.92 3.14
C ASP A 680 8.74 23.51 3.53
N LEU A 681 8.60 22.57 4.45
CA LEU A 681 7.30 22.14 4.97
C LEU A 681 6.54 23.26 5.69
N SER A 682 7.25 24.13 6.40
CA SER A 682 6.64 25.18 7.22
C SER A 682 6.29 26.43 6.42
N LEU A 683 7.14 26.82 5.46
CA LEU A 683 7.10 28.13 4.80
C LEU A 683 6.87 28.07 3.28
N GLY A 684 6.97 26.88 2.67
CA GLY A 684 6.93 26.68 1.21
C GLY A 684 5.55 26.76 0.56
N SER A 685 4.72 27.73 0.95
CA SER A 685 3.34 27.87 0.45
C SER A 685 3.02 29.28 -0.03
N ARG A 686 2.24 29.36 -1.11
CA ARG A 686 1.77 30.64 -1.68
C ARG A 686 0.89 31.43 -0.71
N LEU A 687 0.23 30.76 0.23
CA LEU A 687 -0.73 31.37 1.18
C LEU A 687 -0.06 32.27 2.24
N ILE A 688 1.24 32.08 2.48
CA ILE A 688 2.04 32.81 3.48
C ILE A 688 3.29 33.47 2.88
N TYR A 689 3.42 33.43 1.55
CA TYR A 689 4.60 33.89 0.83
C TYR A 689 4.89 35.38 1.06
N ASN A 690 3.87 36.22 1.05
CA ASN A 690 4.04 37.67 1.20
C ASN A 690 4.58 38.02 2.60
N GLU A 691 4.08 37.35 3.64
CA GLU A 691 4.55 37.51 5.00
C GLU A 691 5.99 37.00 5.16
N ALA A 692 6.31 35.82 4.63
CA ALA A 692 7.68 35.29 4.62
C ALA A 692 8.67 36.22 3.88
N LYS A 693 8.26 36.78 2.74
CA LYS A 693 9.02 37.77 1.97
C LYS A 693 9.26 39.05 2.78
N SER A 694 8.25 39.56 3.47
CA SER A 694 8.40 40.74 4.35
C SER A 694 9.42 40.48 5.47
N ILE A 695 9.36 39.31 6.09
CA ILE A 695 10.29 38.90 7.14
C ILE A 695 11.72 38.79 6.59
N PHE A 696 11.91 38.24 5.39
CA PHE A 696 13.23 38.20 4.74
C PHE A 696 13.87 39.59 4.64
N TYR A 697 13.13 40.62 4.20
CA TYR A 697 13.64 41.99 4.12
C TYR A 697 13.82 42.67 5.49
N SER A 698 13.02 42.29 6.48
CA SER A 698 13.21 42.74 7.87
C SER A 698 14.53 42.19 8.44
N LEU A 699 14.79 40.90 8.23
CA LEU A 699 16.01 40.22 8.67
C LEU A 699 17.26 40.75 7.95
N SER A 700 17.16 41.11 6.66
CA SER A 700 18.28 41.68 5.91
C SER A 700 18.76 43.03 6.47
N LYS A 701 17.99 43.68 7.35
CA LYS A 701 18.36 44.93 8.03
C LYS A 701 19.00 44.71 9.41
N LYS A 702 18.75 43.58 10.08
CA LYS A 702 19.24 43.28 11.45
C LYS A 702 20.71 42.80 11.48
N LEU A 703 21.18 42.16 10.39
CA LEU A 703 22.59 41.79 10.15
C LEU A 703 23.28 41.03 11.31
N ASN A 704 22.72 39.91 11.78
CA ASN A 704 23.36 39.01 12.75
C ASN A 704 23.31 37.53 12.29
N GLU A 705 24.07 36.64 12.93
CA GLU A 705 24.18 35.20 12.54
C GLU A 705 22.81 34.51 12.41
N GLU A 706 21.93 34.71 13.39
CA GLU A 706 20.58 34.12 13.37
C GLU A 706 19.75 34.62 12.21
N SER A 707 19.82 35.93 11.92
CA SER A 707 19.09 36.56 10.82
C SER A 707 19.53 35.99 9.47
N TYR A 708 20.83 35.74 9.27
CA TYR A 708 21.31 35.09 8.04
C TYR A 708 20.82 33.66 7.89
N PHE A 709 20.82 32.90 8.99
CA PHE A 709 20.34 31.53 8.94
C PHE A 709 18.84 31.50 8.62
N GLN A 710 18.05 32.33 9.28
CA GLN A 710 16.61 32.49 9.02
C GLN A 710 16.33 32.95 7.59
N MET A 711 17.07 33.94 7.07
CA MET A 711 16.98 34.38 5.68
C MET A 711 17.24 33.23 4.70
N LEU A 712 18.24 32.39 4.99
CA LEU A 712 18.56 31.23 4.16
C LEU A 712 17.45 30.19 4.17
N LEU A 713 16.82 29.94 5.32
CA LEU A 713 15.69 29.03 5.45
C LEU A 713 14.45 29.52 4.67
N ILE A 714 14.18 30.83 4.71
CA ILE A 714 13.11 31.46 3.92
C ILE A 714 13.43 31.34 2.43
N LEU A 715 14.64 31.70 2.01
CA LEU A 715 15.07 31.58 0.61
C LEU A 715 14.91 30.16 0.09
N TRP A 716 15.32 29.16 0.87
CA TRP A 716 15.17 27.75 0.52
C TRP A 716 13.71 27.36 0.35
N ALA A 717 12.87 27.65 1.34
CA ALA A 717 11.47 27.24 1.34
C ALA A 717 10.64 27.93 0.24
N THR A 718 10.98 29.19 -0.05
CA THR A 718 10.19 30.02 -0.98
C THR A 718 10.78 30.07 -2.38
N GLN A 719 11.89 29.35 -2.65
CA GLN A 719 12.59 29.43 -3.93
C GLN A 719 11.69 29.08 -5.12
N GLU A 720 10.75 28.13 -5.01
CA GLU A 720 9.87 27.73 -6.12
C GLU A 720 8.74 28.75 -6.38
N LEU A 721 8.47 29.64 -5.43
CA LEU A 721 7.40 30.64 -5.50
C LEU A 721 7.85 31.98 -6.13
N MET A 722 9.17 32.15 -6.31
CA MET A 722 9.80 33.37 -6.82
C MET A 722 9.93 33.37 -8.35
N THR A 723 9.83 34.55 -8.95
CA THR A 723 10.34 34.76 -10.32
C THR A 723 11.86 34.67 -10.35
N ASP A 724 12.47 34.39 -11.51
CA ASP A 724 13.94 34.36 -11.62
C ASP A 724 14.58 35.71 -11.24
N ILE A 725 13.92 36.82 -11.56
CA ILE A 725 14.37 38.18 -11.22
C ILE A 725 14.39 38.36 -9.70
N GLU A 726 13.26 38.08 -9.05
CA GLU A 726 13.11 38.21 -7.59
C GLU A 726 14.06 37.29 -6.81
N PHE A 727 14.22 36.06 -7.29
CA PHE A 727 15.19 35.12 -6.70
C PHE A 727 16.61 35.70 -6.76
N ASN A 728 17.02 36.20 -7.92
CA ASN A 728 18.33 36.79 -8.12
C ASN A 728 18.56 38.04 -7.25
N GLU A 729 17.55 38.91 -7.12
CA GLU A 729 17.59 40.07 -6.22
C GLU A 729 17.80 39.66 -4.77
N ASN A 730 17.04 38.67 -4.28
CA ASN A 730 17.15 38.20 -2.90
C ASN A 730 18.51 37.54 -2.62
N ILE A 731 19.08 36.80 -3.58
CA ILE A 731 20.44 36.27 -3.46
C ILE A 731 21.49 37.39 -3.42
N ASN A 732 21.33 38.45 -4.23
CA ASN A 732 22.24 39.61 -4.17
C ASN A 732 22.14 40.32 -2.82
N ILE A 733 20.93 40.55 -2.30
CA ILE A 733 20.71 41.11 -0.96
C ILE A 733 21.41 40.27 0.11
N PHE A 734 21.28 38.94 0.05
CA PHE A 734 21.97 38.03 0.95
C PHE A 734 23.50 38.17 0.82
N LEU A 735 24.05 38.20 -0.40
CA LEU A 735 25.49 38.24 -0.66
C LEU A 735 26.14 39.61 -0.39
N GLU A 736 25.42 40.71 -0.58
CA GLU A 736 25.93 42.09 -0.35
C GLU A 736 25.92 42.46 1.12
N SER A 737 24.96 41.92 1.87
CA SER A 737 24.91 42.07 3.31
C SER A 737 25.98 41.20 4.00
N PHE A 738 26.26 40.00 3.46
CA PHE A 738 27.19 39.01 4.03
C PHE A 738 28.58 39.52 4.50
N PRO A 739 29.29 40.40 3.77
CA PRO A 739 30.61 40.90 4.18
C PRO A 739 30.57 41.98 5.27
N LYS A 740 29.39 42.50 5.61
CA LYS A 740 29.23 43.66 6.52
C LYS A 740 29.25 43.26 7.99
N ILE A 741 29.28 41.97 8.32
CA ILE A 741 29.49 41.49 9.70
C ILE A 741 30.97 41.20 9.91
N TYR A 742 31.63 42.05 10.70
CA TYR A 742 33.05 41.90 11.05
C TYR A 742 33.31 40.70 12.01
N ASP A 743 32.26 40.11 12.61
CA ASP A 743 32.35 39.11 13.70
C ASP A 743 31.76 37.71 13.40
N LEU A 744 31.40 37.37 12.14
CA LEU A 744 30.90 36.01 11.86
C LEU A 744 32.05 35.00 11.97
N LYS A 745 31.87 33.98 12.82
CA LYS A 745 32.78 32.83 12.89
C LYS A 745 32.96 32.22 11.50
N ILE A 746 34.21 31.86 11.18
CA ILE A 746 34.58 31.28 9.88
C ILE A 746 33.73 30.04 9.54
N GLU A 747 33.43 29.22 10.55
CA GLU A 747 32.54 28.07 10.40
C GLU A 747 31.14 28.46 9.94
N THR A 748 30.55 29.48 10.56
CA THR A 748 29.24 30.01 10.17
C THR A 748 29.27 30.56 8.75
N GLN A 749 30.33 31.29 8.38
CA GLN A 749 30.48 31.79 7.01
C GLN A 749 30.55 30.65 5.98
N ALA A 750 31.33 29.61 6.28
CA ALA A 750 31.45 28.43 5.45
C ALA A 750 30.12 27.69 5.33
N ARG A 751 29.42 27.47 6.44
CA ARG A 751 28.10 26.82 6.52
C ARG A 751 27.06 27.55 5.66
N LEU A 752 26.86 28.85 5.88
CA LEU A 752 25.86 29.63 5.15
C LEU A 752 26.13 29.65 3.65
N LEU A 753 27.39 29.81 3.22
CA LEU A 753 27.74 29.80 1.79
C LEU A 753 27.59 28.41 1.17
N LEU A 754 27.89 27.34 1.92
CA LEU A 754 27.67 25.97 1.47
C LEU A 754 26.18 25.74 1.22
N LEU A 755 25.31 26.08 2.17
CA LEU A 755 23.86 25.92 2.04
C LEU A 755 23.30 26.81 0.92
N LEU A 756 23.77 28.05 0.79
CA LEU A 756 23.36 28.96 -0.29
C LEU A 756 23.71 28.38 -1.68
N SER A 757 24.82 27.63 -1.79
CA SER A 757 25.20 26.97 -3.04
C SER A 757 24.29 25.79 -3.44
N ILE A 758 23.40 25.34 -2.54
CA ILE A 758 22.43 24.28 -2.78
C ILE A 758 21.14 24.81 -3.40
N ILE A 759 20.79 26.08 -3.15
CA ILE A 759 19.56 26.75 -3.60
C ILE A 759 19.63 27.09 -5.12
N LYS A 760 20.14 26.20 -5.96
CA LYS A 760 20.52 26.52 -7.35
C LYS A 760 19.32 26.84 -8.25
N ARG A 761 19.40 27.97 -8.96
CA ARG A 761 18.71 28.23 -10.23
C ARG A 761 19.71 28.38 -11.39
N LYS A 762 19.21 28.44 -12.63
CA LYS A 762 19.97 28.42 -13.91
C LYS A 762 20.92 29.61 -14.14
N ASP A 763 21.12 30.52 -13.18
CA ASP A 763 21.95 31.70 -13.34
C ASP A 763 23.45 31.43 -13.14
N ASN A 764 24.22 31.45 -14.22
CA ASN A 764 25.66 31.18 -14.21
C ASN A 764 26.49 32.24 -13.47
N ILE A 765 26.03 33.50 -13.38
CA ILE A 765 26.79 34.62 -12.82
C ILE A 765 26.76 34.55 -11.29
N ILE A 766 25.57 34.40 -10.71
CA ILE A 766 25.39 34.28 -9.25
C ILE A 766 26.07 33.02 -8.74
N ASN A 767 25.90 31.89 -9.43
CA ASN A 767 26.58 30.65 -9.12
C ASN A 767 28.11 30.82 -9.11
N LYS A 768 28.67 31.57 -10.07
CA LYS A 768 30.11 31.89 -10.10
C LYS A 768 30.53 32.77 -8.92
N LYS A 769 29.73 33.77 -8.52
CA LYS A 769 30.00 34.62 -7.34
C LYS A 769 30.06 33.80 -6.05
N ILE A 770 29.06 32.95 -5.79
CA ILE A 770 29.00 32.07 -4.60
C ILE A 770 30.21 31.12 -4.60
N LYS A 771 30.47 30.46 -5.73
CA LYS A 771 31.58 29.51 -5.89
C LYS A 771 32.94 30.16 -5.64
N ASN A 772 33.17 31.38 -6.14
CA ASN A 772 34.42 32.10 -5.91
C ASN A 772 34.64 32.43 -4.43
N ARG A 773 33.59 32.82 -3.70
CA ARG A 773 33.68 33.07 -2.25
C ARG A 773 33.96 31.79 -1.46
N LEU A 774 33.26 30.71 -1.78
CA LEU A 774 33.51 29.38 -1.20
C LEU A 774 34.95 28.93 -1.44
N MET A 775 35.45 29.03 -2.68
CA MET A 775 36.84 28.64 -3.00
C MET A 775 37.88 29.42 -2.18
N LYS A 776 37.66 30.72 -1.94
CA LYS A 776 38.54 31.53 -1.09
C LYS A 776 38.55 31.01 0.36
N LEU A 777 37.40 30.69 0.92
CA LEU A 777 37.29 30.15 2.29
C LEU A 777 37.88 28.74 2.41
N VAL A 778 37.61 27.85 1.44
CA VAL A 778 38.17 26.48 1.42
C VAL A 778 39.69 26.51 1.40
N LYS A 779 40.29 27.39 0.57
CA LYS A 779 41.75 27.54 0.51
C LYS A 779 42.34 28.08 1.81
N LYS A 780 41.65 29.02 2.48
CA LYS A 780 42.16 29.68 3.68
C LYS A 780 41.94 28.85 4.96
N TYR A 781 40.87 28.05 5.02
CA TYR A 781 40.45 27.33 6.24
C TYR A 781 40.00 25.89 5.95
N PRO A 782 40.88 25.01 5.42
CA PRO A 782 40.50 23.66 5.00
C PRO A 782 39.98 22.78 6.15
N GLU A 783 40.48 22.94 7.37
CA GLU A 783 40.03 22.16 8.54
C GLU A 783 38.57 22.43 8.91
N THR A 784 38.09 23.67 8.75
CA THR A 784 36.68 24.02 8.97
C THR A 784 35.78 23.22 8.04
N PHE A 785 36.14 23.10 6.77
CA PHE A 785 35.38 22.33 5.78
C PHE A 785 35.44 20.82 6.03
N ARG A 786 36.53 20.32 6.63
CA ARG A 786 36.62 18.91 7.03
C ARG A 786 35.65 18.53 8.14
N LYS A 787 35.36 19.44 9.08
CA LYS A 787 34.34 19.21 10.13
C LYS A 787 32.91 19.35 9.60
N LEU A 788 32.72 20.31 8.68
CA LEU A 788 31.42 20.60 8.09
C LEU A 788 30.99 19.57 7.05
N LEU A 789 31.92 18.91 6.36
CA LEU A 789 31.64 18.00 5.26
C LEU A 789 32.11 16.57 5.56
N PRO A 790 31.41 15.54 5.04
CA PRO A 790 31.73 14.15 5.34
C PRO A 790 33.14 13.75 4.89
N HIS A 791 33.86 13.03 5.76
CA HIS A 791 35.21 12.53 5.48
C HIS A 791 35.22 11.37 4.48
N LYS A 792 36.29 11.31 3.71
CA LYS A 792 36.64 10.14 2.90
C LYS A 792 37.07 8.99 3.80
N LYS A 793 36.32 7.89 3.85
CA LYS A 793 36.88 6.62 4.39
C LYS A 793 38.06 6.20 3.50
N LYS A 794 39.29 6.26 4.03
CA LYS A 794 40.44 5.56 3.45
C LYS A 794 40.19 4.06 3.61
N GLY A 795 39.86 3.38 2.52
CA GLY A 795 39.73 1.92 2.49
C GLY A 795 38.56 1.46 1.63
N PHE A 796 38.88 1.08 0.39
CA PHE A 796 38.40 -0.10 -0.34
C PHE A 796 38.98 0.04 -1.76
N ARG A 797 40.26 -0.35 -1.89
CA ARG A 797 40.80 -0.86 -3.14
C ARG A 797 40.39 -2.34 -3.19
N LYS A 798 39.31 -2.63 -3.91
CA LYS A 798 39.09 -3.74 -4.83
C LYS A 798 37.62 -3.76 -5.21
#